data_AF-Q22RI3-F1
#
_entry.id   AF-Q22RI3-F1
#
_cell.length_a   1.000
_cell.length_b   1.000
_cell.length_c   1.000
_cell.angle_alpha   90.00
_cell.angle_beta   90.00
_cell.angle_gamma   90.00
#
_symmetry.space_group_name_H-M   'P 1'
#
loop_
_entity.id
_entity.type
_entity.pdbx_description
1 polymer ?
#
loop_
_entity_poly.entity_id
_entity_poly.type
_entity_poly.pdbx_seq_one_letter_code
_entity_poly.pdbx_strand_id
1 'polypeptide(L)'
;MFRKSILKIRGICLEVSQLAIFSTNYVQSFSSIDIKKYHKFQMNYLQTTFIERLTELTSKISEIISNSCKNSLQVFTQVHHISTLQEASFTQQAVLTFQYKQLTHFIRFVDFLHTDSKSWLMCQGLGSIVKMIDNMIHGREVGGKVKINGFLEKEDNGCEKLYPSRELQNQIFESIVYKSCEITANLHEYFYMRPELKEYMIIDFFENQSQDPVEMKAELQQNIKSSVEYKQNFSELQQMLDLNYRQIENKCGVIQTLRELYKNYQPIQNDQLGRYEAQEFSDLFNVFLQDKKDLYEMDNHMDIGFYSLDHTELIEQVKNQMNIFYKNSFAAIEEKIDQMACFFFEKLKQNNKLLYNYPENLDQFYQFLISYQIIEKQRDVDKSFMRRIQDLSQVCVNKKIMLSGQLKQLITQTIYSYGELEKKITEIQANMDSIQFKYKQQLEREIEIFKIKTNTFINKNLTYLQIHRDLQDVNFIMQRLKEELQNDYDQLDLIKKSILVTYQHLDIDPKYHADFSFYQAHKVFLSKTERFWEIVKYWIDIQNSLLNQHYKIIQTDSLMLEIEEVLASRQNNIVKILEIQDYLDLDVQNSEVVIQLFQFLQNMSNILKFCNELKLLTSIEDKKSQINNQINIILNNQQQKLFPDLVIIHLLID
;
A
#
# COMPACT_ATOMS: atom_id res chain seq x y z
N MET A 1 -84.16 -51.26 -1.95
CA MET A 1 -84.00 -50.80 -3.35
C MET A 1 -82.66 -50.09 -3.59
N PHE A 2 -82.28 -49.10 -2.77
CA PHE A 2 -81.12 -48.22 -3.02
C PHE A 2 -79.71 -48.81 -2.79
N ARG A 3 -79.57 -50.07 -2.37
CA ARG A 3 -78.28 -50.66 -1.98
C ARG A 3 -77.21 -50.56 -3.08
N LYS A 4 -77.57 -50.84 -4.34
CA LYS A 4 -76.63 -50.73 -5.48
C LYS A 4 -76.21 -49.28 -5.76
N SER A 5 -77.15 -48.34 -5.69
CA SER A 5 -76.88 -46.90 -5.89
C SER A 5 -76.00 -46.33 -4.78
N ILE A 6 -76.26 -46.69 -3.52
CA ILE A 6 -75.41 -46.28 -2.38
C ILE A 6 -73.97 -46.77 -2.56
N LEU A 7 -73.75 -48.01 -3.01
CA LEU A 7 -72.39 -48.52 -3.26
C LEU A 7 -71.67 -47.74 -4.36
N LYS A 8 -72.36 -47.40 -5.45
CA LYS A 8 -71.80 -46.55 -6.53
C LYS A 8 -71.44 -45.15 -6.02
N ILE A 9 -72.35 -44.53 -5.26
CA ILE A 9 -72.14 -43.20 -4.67
C ILE A 9 -70.95 -43.24 -3.70
N ARG A 10 -70.86 -44.25 -2.83
CA ARG A 10 -69.71 -44.43 -1.93
C ARG A 10 -68.39 -44.57 -2.68
N GLY A 11 -68.37 -45.26 -3.82
CA GLY A 11 -67.19 -45.34 -4.68
C GLY A 11 -66.75 -43.98 -5.19
N ILE A 12 -67.69 -43.15 -5.65
CA ILE A 12 -67.39 -41.78 -6.11
C ILE A 12 -66.98 -40.88 -4.93
N CYS A 13 -67.62 -41.00 -3.77
CA CYS A 13 -67.21 -40.28 -2.56
C CYS A 13 -65.78 -40.64 -2.11
N LEU A 14 -65.38 -41.91 -2.25
CA LEU A 14 -63.99 -42.30 -2.00
C LEU A 14 -63.04 -41.64 -3.01
N GLU A 15 -63.41 -41.60 -4.28
CA GLU A 15 -62.63 -40.89 -5.31
C GLU A 15 -62.51 -39.39 -5.01
N VAL A 16 -63.61 -38.74 -4.58
CA VAL A 16 -63.61 -37.35 -4.11
C VAL A 16 -62.62 -37.17 -2.96
N SER A 17 -62.64 -38.06 -1.96
CA SER A 17 -61.75 -37.96 -0.80
C SER A 17 -60.26 -38.12 -1.13
N GLN A 18 -59.93 -38.69 -2.30
CA GLN A 18 -58.57 -38.94 -2.76
C GLN A 18 -58.06 -37.90 -3.77
N LEU A 19 -58.86 -36.90 -4.12
CA LEU A 19 -58.41 -35.85 -5.04
C LEU A 19 -57.24 -35.07 -4.44
N ALA A 20 -56.21 -34.83 -5.27
CA ALA A 20 -55.09 -34.03 -4.86
C ALA A 20 -55.47 -32.54 -4.86
N ILE A 21 -55.39 -31.88 -3.71
CA ILE A 21 -55.54 -30.42 -3.60
C ILE A 21 -54.28 -29.66 -4.07
N PHE A 22 -53.27 -30.38 -4.53
CA PHE A 22 -51.97 -29.87 -4.90
C PHE A 22 -51.40 -30.65 -6.10
N SER A 23 -50.78 -29.95 -7.07
CA SER A 23 -50.20 -30.60 -8.25
C SER A 23 -48.69 -30.78 -8.11
N THR A 24 -48.22 -32.01 -8.32
CA THR A 24 -46.80 -32.38 -8.33
C THR A 24 -46.16 -32.35 -9.72
N ASN A 25 -46.97 -32.25 -10.78
CA ASN A 25 -46.51 -32.23 -12.17
C ASN A 25 -46.06 -30.82 -12.58
N TYR A 26 -44.91 -30.39 -12.05
CA TYR A 26 -44.29 -29.14 -12.44
C TYR A 26 -43.30 -29.37 -13.59
N VAL A 27 -43.53 -28.73 -14.74
CA VAL A 27 -42.62 -28.83 -15.90
C VAL A 27 -41.33 -28.07 -15.60
N GLN A 28 -40.18 -28.75 -15.73
CA GLN A 28 -38.81 -28.23 -15.58
C GLN A 28 -38.42 -27.07 -16.52
N SER A 29 -39.38 -26.47 -17.25
CA SER A 29 -39.15 -25.58 -18.40
C SER A 29 -38.79 -24.13 -18.07
N PHE A 30 -38.66 -23.78 -16.80
CA PHE A 30 -38.30 -22.42 -16.41
C PHE A 30 -36.89 -22.43 -15.82
N SER A 31 -35.96 -21.80 -16.52
CA SER A 31 -34.57 -21.57 -16.10
C SER A 31 -34.43 -20.71 -14.83
N SER A 32 -35.53 -20.15 -14.31
CA SER A 32 -35.60 -19.41 -13.04
C SER A 32 -37.06 -19.40 -12.54
N ILE A 33 -37.34 -19.97 -11.37
CA ILE A 33 -38.70 -20.02 -10.83
C ILE A 33 -38.75 -19.27 -9.50
N ASP A 34 -39.05 -17.98 -9.62
CA ASP A 34 -39.67 -17.19 -8.57
C ASP A 34 -40.79 -18.00 -7.92
N ILE A 35 -40.74 -18.18 -6.59
CA ILE A 35 -41.72 -18.96 -5.82
C ILE A 35 -43.16 -18.44 -6.05
N LYS A 36 -43.31 -17.19 -6.47
CA LYS A 36 -44.59 -16.59 -6.90
C LYS A 36 -45.14 -17.22 -8.18
N LYS A 37 -44.29 -17.63 -9.12
CA LYS A 37 -44.71 -18.36 -10.34
C LYS A 37 -45.22 -19.75 -10.00
N TYR A 38 -44.57 -20.42 -9.05
CA TYR A 38 -45.04 -21.69 -8.52
C TYR A 38 -46.40 -21.52 -7.81
N HIS A 39 -46.56 -20.49 -6.97
CA HIS A 39 -47.86 -20.17 -6.37
C HIS A 39 -48.93 -19.93 -7.44
N LYS A 40 -48.63 -19.16 -8.49
CA LYS A 40 -49.54 -18.93 -9.62
C LYS A 40 -49.91 -20.23 -10.34
N PHE A 41 -48.96 -21.14 -10.56
CA PHE A 41 -49.21 -22.45 -11.15
C PHE A 41 -50.18 -23.28 -10.28
N GLN A 42 -49.94 -23.34 -8.96
CA GLN A 42 -50.82 -24.06 -8.04
C GLN A 42 -52.23 -23.46 -7.98
N MET A 43 -52.33 -22.14 -7.97
CA MET A 43 -53.62 -21.45 -8.03
C MET A 43 -54.36 -21.73 -9.34
N ASN A 44 -53.65 -21.79 -10.46
CA ASN A 44 -54.25 -22.16 -11.75
C ASN A 44 -54.75 -23.62 -11.75
N TYR A 45 -53.98 -24.56 -11.19
CA TYR A 45 -54.41 -25.96 -11.01
C TYR A 45 -55.71 -26.04 -10.19
N LEU A 46 -55.77 -25.31 -9.07
CA LEU A 46 -56.97 -25.24 -8.23
C LEU A 46 -58.17 -24.66 -8.99
N GLN A 47 -57.97 -23.64 -9.82
CA GLN A 47 -59.04 -22.96 -10.56
C GLN A 47 -59.53 -23.69 -11.81
N THR A 48 -58.78 -24.68 -12.29
CA THR A 48 -59.09 -25.40 -13.54
C THR A 48 -59.32 -26.87 -13.23
N THR A 49 -58.24 -27.66 -13.23
CA THR A 49 -58.28 -29.12 -13.10
C THR A 49 -59.02 -29.60 -11.85
N PHE A 50 -58.77 -28.97 -10.70
CA PHE A 50 -59.41 -29.36 -9.44
C PHE A 50 -60.92 -29.08 -9.46
N ILE A 51 -61.33 -27.88 -9.88
CA ILE A 51 -62.75 -27.50 -9.99
C ILE A 51 -63.48 -28.38 -10.99
N GLU A 52 -62.90 -28.60 -12.17
CA GLU A 52 -63.48 -29.44 -13.22
C GLU A 52 -63.73 -30.86 -12.69
N ARG A 53 -62.73 -31.46 -12.05
CA ARG A 53 -62.84 -32.82 -11.54
C ARG A 53 -63.85 -32.94 -10.40
N LEU A 54 -63.84 -32.01 -9.44
CA LEU A 54 -64.80 -32.03 -8.34
C LEU A 54 -66.24 -31.85 -8.83
N THR A 55 -66.44 -30.98 -9.83
CA THR A 55 -67.76 -30.73 -10.46
C THR A 55 -68.24 -31.96 -11.25
N GLU A 56 -67.35 -32.63 -11.98
CA GLU A 56 -67.64 -33.86 -12.69
C GLU A 56 -68.13 -34.96 -11.74
N LEU A 57 -67.39 -35.21 -10.65
CA LEU A 57 -67.76 -36.23 -9.66
C LEU A 57 -69.08 -35.90 -8.94
N THR A 58 -69.29 -34.63 -8.59
CA THR A 58 -70.55 -34.15 -7.99
C THR A 58 -71.73 -34.37 -8.95
N SER A 59 -71.54 -34.09 -10.24
CA SER A 59 -72.57 -34.32 -11.26
C SER A 59 -72.91 -35.80 -11.42
N LYS A 60 -71.91 -36.70 -11.39
CA LYS A 60 -72.14 -38.15 -11.42
C LYS A 60 -72.97 -38.64 -10.22
N ILE A 61 -72.72 -38.12 -9.02
CA ILE A 61 -73.54 -38.44 -7.84
C ILE A 61 -74.98 -37.98 -8.07
N SER A 62 -75.19 -36.76 -8.54
CA SER A 62 -76.52 -36.20 -8.84
C SER A 62 -77.31 -37.05 -9.85
N GLU A 63 -76.64 -37.50 -10.92
CA GLU A 63 -77.24 -38.36 -11.94
C GLU A 63 -77.69 -39.70 -11.34
N ILE A 64 -76.85 -40.31 -10.49
CA ILE A 64 -77.21 -41.56 -9.81
C ILE A 64 -78.39 -41.37 -8.87
N ILE A 65 -78.46 -40.26 -8.12
CA ILE A 65 -79.59 -39.94 -7.25
C ILE A 65 -80.87 -39.84 -8.09
N SER A 66 -80.88 -38.97 -9.11
CA SER A 66 -82.05 -38.72 -9.97
C SER A 66 -82.56 -40.02 -10.61
N ASN A 67 -81.68 -40.79 -11.24
CA ASN A 67 -82.03 -42.08 -11.84
C ASN A 67 -82.56 -43.08 -10.81
N SER A 68 -82.00 -43.10 -9.60
CA SER A 68 -82.45 -44.01 -8.54
C SER A 68 -83.83 -43.63 -8.00
N CYS A 69 -84.09 -42.33 -7.80
CA CYS A 69 -85.37 -41.83 -7.34
C CYS A 69 -86.47 -42.07 -8.39
N LYS A 70 -86.19 -41.72 -9.65
CA LYS A 70 -87.10 -41.94 -10.79
C LYS A 70 -87.46 -43.41 -10.95
N ASN A 71 -86.46 -44.31 -10.99
CA ASN A 71 -86.71 -45.75 -11.11
C ASN A 71 -87.46 -46.29 -9.90
N SER A 72 -87.16 -45.80 -8.70
CA SER A 72 -87.86 -46.22 -7.48
C SER A 72 -89.32 -45.85 -7.48
N LEU A 73 -89.66 -44.63 -7.91
CA LEU A 73 -91.06 -44.21 -8.03
C LEU A 73 -91.79 -44.97 -9.13
N GLN A 74 -91.18 -45.14 -10.30
CA GLN A 74 -91.79 -45.88 -11.41
C GLN A 74 -92.13 -47.33 -11.05
N VAL A 75 -91.19 -48.04 -10.44
CA VAL A 75 -91.44 -49.42 -9.98
C VAL A 75 -92.54 -49.44 -8.92
N PHE A 76 -92.52 -48.47 -8.00
CA PHE A 76 -93.52 -48.39 -6.93
C PHE A 76 -94.93 -48.12 -7.47
N THR A 77 -95.10 -47.16 -8.38
CA THR A 77 -96.41 -46.84 -8.98
C THR A 77 -96.93 -47.99 -9.84
N GLN A 78 -96.05 -48.73 -10.51
CA GLN A 78 -96.40 -49.95 -11.26
C GLN A 78 -96.90 -51.07 -10.32
N VAL A 79 -96.18 -51.34 -9.22
CA VAL A 79 -96.54 -52.40 -8.26
C VAL A 79 -97.85 -52.09 -7.54
N HIS A 80 -98.14 -50.82 -7.27
CA HIS A 80 -99.35 -50.39 -6.53
C HIS A 80 -100.49 -49.91 -7.43
N HIS A 81 -100.36 -50.05 -8.76
CA HIS A 81 -101.34 -49.63 -9.77
C HIS A 81 -101.85 -48.18 -9.58
N ILE A 82 -100.94 -47.24 -9.31
CA ILE A 82 -101.26 -45.83 -9.12
C ILE A 82 -101.06 -45.11 -10.45
N SER A 83 -102.16 -44.69 -11.11
CA SER A 83 -102.15 -44.01 -12.41
C SER A 83 -101.83 -42.52 -12.30
N THR A 84 -102.42 -41.81 -11.32
CA THR A 84 -102.17 -40.38 -11.07
C THR A 84 -102.30 -40.04 -9.58
N LEU A 85 -101.56 -39.02 -9.10
CA LEU A 85 -101.59 -38.54 -7.71
C LEU A 85 -102.97 -38.01 -7.28
N GLN A 86 -103.78 -37.55 -8.24
CA GLN A 86 -105.08 -36.93 -8.02
C GLN A 86 -106.24 -37.94 -7.93
N GLU A 87 -106.06 -39.18 -8.42
CA GLU A 87 -107.08 -40.23 -8.42
C GLU A 87 -106.81 -41.35 -7.40
N ALA A 88 -105.73 -41.23 -6.62
CA ALA A 88 -105.32 -42.20 -5.63
C ALA A 88 -106.26 -42.22 -4.41
N SER A 89 -106.68 -43.41 -3.99
CA SER A 89 -107.41 -43.60 -2.72
C SER A 89 -106.58 -43.16 -1.51
N PHE A 90 -107.21 -42.86 -0.37
CA PHE A 90 -106.53 -42.47 0.87
C PHE A 90 -105.38 -43.41 1.27
N THR A 91 -105.58 -44.73 1.10
CA THR A 91 -104.54 -45.73 1.37
C THR A 91 -103.38 -45.65 0.38
N GLN A 92 -103.66 -45.41 -0.92
CA GLN A 92 -102.63 -45.22 -1.95
C GLN A 92 -101.84 -43.92 -1.73
N GLN A 93 -102.50 -42.85 -1.28
CA GLN A 93 -101.85 -41.61 -0.88
C GLN A 93 -100.91 -41.83 0.31
N ALA A 94 -101.36 -42.49 1.39
CA ALA A 94 -100.53 -42.78 2.55
C ALA A 94 -99.30 -43.64 2.21
N VAL A 95 -99.47 -44.62 1.33
CA VAL A 95 -98.40 -45.52 0.84
C VAL A 95 -97.41 -44.76 -0.06
N LEU A 96 -97.89 -43.85 -0.91
CA LEU A 96 -97.06 -42.97 -1.73
C LEU A 96 -96.28 -41.95 -0.86
N THR A 97 -96.92 -41.37 0.15
CA THR A 97 -96.26 -40.50 1.14
C THR A 97 -95.12 -41.25 1.84
N PHE A 98 -95.32 -42.51 2.21
CA PHE A 98 -94.26 -43.35 2.79
C PHE A 98 -93.09 -43.56 1.82
N GLN A 99 -93.36 -43.76 0.53
CA GLN A 99 -92.32 -43.89 -0.49
C GLN A 99 -91.51 -42.59 -0.67
N TYR A 100 -92.18 -41.43 -0.73
CA TYR A 100 -91.49 -40.14 -0.78
C TYR A 100 -90.66 -39.84 0.48
N LYS A 101 -91.10 -40.30 1.67
CA LYS A 101 -90.28 -40.26 2.89
C LYS A 101 -89.00 -41.09 2.75
N GLN A 102 -89.08 -42.28 2.14
CA GLN A 102 -87.88 -43.10 1.89
C GLN A 102 -86.91 -42.45 0.90
N LEU A 103 -87.42 -41.80 -0.15
CA LEU A 103 -86.61 -41.05 -1.11
C LEU A 103 -85.92 -39.85 -0.46
N THR A 104 -86.66 -39.13 0.38
CA THR A 104 -86.12 -38.01 1.15
C THR A 104 -84.98 -38.45 2.07
N HIS A 105 -85.14 -39.57 2.80
CA HIS A 105 -84.07 -40.14 3.62
C HIS A 105 -82.87 -40.60 2.77
N PHE A 106 -83.11 -41.17 1.59
CA PHE A 106 -82.03 -41.57 0.69
C PHE A 106 -81.22 -40.35 0.21
N ILE A 107 -81.87 -39.28 -0.24
CA ILE A 107 -81.20 -38.04 -0.67
C ILE A 107 -80.37 -37.44 0.48
N ARG A 108 -80.97 -37.32 1.68
CA ARG A 108 -80.27 -36.81 2.87
C ARG A 108 -79.08 -37.68 3.29
N PHE A 109 -79.20 -39.00 3.17
CA PHE A 109 -78.09 -39.90 3.44
C PHE A 109 -76.95 -39.71 2.43
N VAL A 110 -77.27 -39.45 1.16
CA VAL A 110 -76.25 -39.13 0.15
C VAL A 110 -75.62 -37.77 0.40
N ASP A 111 -76.39 -36.76 0.81
CA ASP A 111 -75.86 -35.47 1.26
C ASP A 111 -74.84 -35.65 2.38
N PHE A 112 -75.17 -36.44 3.41
CA PHE A 112 -74.24 -36.76 4.49
C PHE A 112 -72.94 -37.38 3.96
N LEU A 113 -73.02 -38.39 3.09
CA LEU A 113 -71.84 -39.04 2.50
C LEU A 113 -71.00 -38.08 1.66
N HIS A 114 -71.64 -37.19 0.91
CA HIS A 114 -70.96 -36.22 0.05
C HIS A 114 -70.25 -35.14 0.87
N THR A 115 -70.91 -34.61 1.90
CA THR A 115 -70.31 -33.67 2.86
C THR A 115 -69.11 -34.30 3.58
N ASP A 116 -69.26 -35.52 4.07
CA ASP A 116 -68.17 -36.26 4.73
C ASP A 116 -66.99 -36.47 3.77
N SER A 117 -67.24 -36.85 2.51
CA SER A 117 -66.18 -37.05 1.52
C SER A 117 -65.37 -35.78 1.21
N LYS A 118 -66.00 -34.61 1.22
CA LYS A 118 -65.33 -33.32 1.04
C LYS A 118 -64.52 -32.90 2.26
N SER A 119 -64.98 -33.26 3.46
CA SER A 119 -64.18 -33.09 4.68
C SER A 119 -62.94 -33.98 4.68
N TRP A 120 -63.11 -35.25 4.29
CA TRP A 120 -62.00 -36.19 4.11
C TRP A 120 -61.01 -35.76 3.04
N LEU A 121 -61.50 -35.24 1.90
CA LEU A 121 -60.66 -34.65 0.85
C LEU A 121 -59.69 -33.61 1.41
N MET A 122 -60.18 -32.68 2.25
CA MET A 122 -59.32 -31.65 2.82
C MET A 122 -58.31 -32.21 3.81
N CYS A 123 -58.71 -33.18 4.65
CA CYS A 123 -57.82 -33.81 5.62
C CYS A 123 -56.73 -34.64 4.93
N GLN A 124 -57.11 -35.52 4.00
CA GLN A 124 -56.19 -36.39 3.25
C GLN A 124 -55.33 -35.62 2.25
N GLY A 125 -55.90 -34.59 1.61
CA GLY A 125 -55.17 -33.70 0.73
C GLY A 125 -54.04 -32.98 1.47
N LEU A 126 -54.32 -32.47 2.67
CA LEU A 126 -53.31 -31.82 3.50
C LEU A 126 -52.25 -32.82 3.99
N GLY A 127 -52.66 -33.98 4.48
CA GLY A 127 -51.73 -35.06 4.88
C GLY A 127 -50.84 -35.55 3.73
N SER A 128 -51.35 -35.51 2.49
CA SER A 128 -50.56 -35.83 1.29
C SER A 128 -49.50 -34.77 0.99
N ILE A 129 -49.81 -33.48 1.19
CA ILE A 129 -48.81 -32.40 1.07
C ILE A 129 -47.72 -32.58 2.13
N VAL A 130 -48.09 -32.86 3.39
CA VAL A 130 -47.13 -33.11 4.48
C VAL A 130 -46.17 -34.25 4.11
N LYS A 131 -46.70 -35.40 3.69
CA LYS A 131 -45.90 -36.55 3.27
C LYS A 131 -45.00 -36.25 2.07
N MET A 132 -45.50 -35.49 1.10
CA MET A 132 -44.70 -35.06 -0.06
C MET A 132 -43.51 -34.21 0.38
N ILE A 133 -43.73 -33.20 1.23
CA ILE A 133 -42.65 -32.34 1.75
C ILE A 133 -41.68 -33.18 2.58
N ASP A 134 -42.17 -34.10 3.41
CA ASP A 134 -41.35 -35.04 4.19
C ASP A 134 -40.43 -35.88 3.30
N ASN A 135 -41.00 -36.48 2.26
CA ASN A 135 -40.27 -37.31 1.32
C ASN A 135 -39.20 -36.50 0.58
N MET A 136 -39.50 -35.26 0.19
CA MET A 136 -38.53 -34.38 -0.48
C MET A 136 -37.40 -33.94 0.46
N ILE A 137 -37.70 -33.58 1.71
CA ILE A 137 -36.71 -33.23 2.75
C ILE A 137 -35.73 -34.38 3.00
N HIS A 138 -36.23 -35.62 3.00
CA HIS A 138 -35.44 -36.81 3.27
C HIS A 138 -34.86 -37.48 2.00
N GLY A 139 -35.02 -36.87 0.82
CA GLY A 139 -34.50 -37.39 -0.44
C GLY A 139 -35.13 -38.74 -0.88
N ARG A 140 -36.32 -39.08 -0.36
CA ARG A 140 -37.04 -40.33 -0.65
C ARG A 140 -37.85 -40.26 -1.96
N GLU A 141 -38.08 -39.07 -2.51
CA GLU A 141 -38.74 -38.86 -3.80
C GLU A 141 -37.89 -38.00 -4.75
N VAL A 142 -37.87 -38.41 -6.02
CA VAL A 142 -37.28 -37.65 -7.14
C VAL A 142 -38.42 -36.99 -7.92
N GLY A 143 -39.00 -35.93 -7.34
CA GLY A 143 -40.02 -35.09 -7.97
C GLY A 143 -39.44 -33.82 -8.59
N GLY A 144 -40.27 -33.06 -9.32
CA GLY A 144 -39.89 -31.73 -9.80
C GLY A 144 -39.67 -30.75 -8.64
N LYS A 145 -38.43 -30.30 -8.44
CA LYS A 145 -38.06 -29.31 -7.41
C LYS A 145 -38.28 -27.89 -7.89
N VAL A 146 -38.59 -26.98 -6.98
CA VAL A 146 -38.67 -25.54 -7.32
C VAL A 146 -37.27 -24.97 -7.38
N LYS A 147 -36.83 -24.59 -8.59
CA LYS A 147 -35.53 -23.93 -8.79
C LYS A 147 -35.54 -22.52 -8.20
N ILE A 148 -34.67 -22.30 -7.23
CA ILE A 148 -34.34 -20.98 -6.69
C ILE A 148 -32.95 -20.61 -7.18
N ASN A 149 -32.79 -19.42 -7.71
CA ASN A 149 -31.46 -18.90 -7.95
C ASN A 149 -30.89 -18.37 -6.62
N GLY A 150 -29.67 -18.78 -6.28
CA GLY A 150 -28.98 -18.25 -5.11
C GLY A 150 -28.70 -16.77 -5.31
N PHE A 151 -29.52 -15.91 -4.71
CA PHE A 151 -29.35 -14.46 -4.80
C PHE A 151 -29.34 -13.81 -3.42
N LEU A 152 -28.72 -12.63 -3.42
CA LEU A 152 -28.30 -11.86 -2.28
C LEU A 152 -29.02 -10.52 -2.37
N GLU A 153 -30.27 -10.43 -1.95
CA GLU A 153 -30.93 -9.12 -1.88
C GLU A 153 -30.27 -8.31 -0.77
N LYS A 154 -29.72 -7.14 -1.13
CA LYS A 154 -29.30 -6.13 -0.17
C LYS A 154 -30.56 -5.46 0.38
N GLU A 155 -30.82 -5.62 1.68
CA GLU A 155 -31.70 -4.69 2.39
C GLU A 155 -30.95 -3.38 2.69
N ASP A 156 -31.70 -2.31 2.97
CA ASP A 156 -31.20 -0.97 3.36
C ASP A 156 -30.25 -1.00 4.58
N ASN A 157 -30.24 -2.10 5.35
CA ASN A 157 -29.40 -2.32 6.53
C ASN A 157 -28.11 -3.13 6.25
N GLY A 158 -27.84 -3.50 5.00
CA GLY A 158 -26.66 -4.30 4.62
C GLY A 158 -26.68 -5.77 5.04
N CYS A 159 -27.80 -6.25 5.60
CA CYS A 159 -28.03 -7.65 5.92
C CYS A 159 -28.53 -8.42 4.69
N GLU A 160 -28.15 -9.69 4.65
CA GLU A 160 -28.29 -10.58 3.52
C GLU A 160 -29.37 -11.64 3.81
N LYS A 161 -30.59 -11.50 3.27
CA LYS A 161 -31.68 -12.48 3.48
C LYS A 161 -31.61 -13.68 2.53
N LEU A 162 -32.04 -14.85 3.02
CA LEU A 162 -32.19 -16.07 2.24
C LEU A 162 -33.55 -16.08 1.54
N TYR A 163 -33.57 -16.48 0.27
CA TYR A 163 -34.79 -16.62 -0.51
C TYR A 163 -35.12 -18.10 -0.75
N PRO A 164 -36.39 -18.52 -0.62
CA PRO A 164 -37.54 -17.73 -0.13
C PRO A 164 -37.45 -17.47 1.37
N SER A 165 -38.05 -16.36 1.82
CA SER A 165 -38.18 -16.11 3.27
C SER A 165 -39.15 -17.11 3.90
N ARG A 166 -38.98 -17.36 5.19
CA ARG A 166 -39.85 -18.24 5.98
C ARG A 166 -41.31 -17.79 5.87
N GLU A 167 -41.56 -16.48 5.93
CA GLU A 167 -42.90 -15.91 5.82
C GLU A 167 -43.49 -16.17 4.43
N LEU A 168 -42.71 -15.98 3.37
CA LEU A 168 -43.18 -16.18 1.99
C LEU A 168 -43.51 -17.65 1.71
N GLN A 169 -42.68 -18.58 2.21
CA GLN A 169 -42.95 -20.02 2.10
C GLN A 169 -44.26 -20.38 2.80
N ASN A 170 -44.43 -19.96 4.06
CA ASN A 170 -45.65 -20.23 4.82
C ASN A 170 -46.87 -19.60 4.14
N GLN A 171 -46.79 -18.33 3.74
CA GLN A 171 -47.88 -17.64 3.04
C GLN A 171 -48.35 -18.38 1.80
N ILE A 172 -47.44 -18.93 1.00
CA ILE A 172 -47.79 -19.63 -0.25
C ILE A 172 -48.51 -20.95 0.02
N PHE A 173 -47.97 -21.80 0.88
CA PHE A 173 -48.59 -23.08 1.19
C PHE A 173 -49.91 -22.90 1.95
N GLU A 174 -49.95 -21.99 2.92
CA GLU A 174 -51.19 -21.66 3.64
C GLU A 174 -52.24 -21.10 2.69
N SER A 175 -51.86 -20.20 1.77
CA SER A 175 -52.78 -19.65 0.76
C SER A 175 -53.39 -20.75 -0.10
N ILE A 176 -52.61 -21.75 -0.54
CA ILE A 176 -53.11 -22.89 -1.33
C ILE A 176 -54.09 -23.74 -0.51
N VAL A 177 -53.77 -24.04 0.76
CA VAL A 177 -54.65 -24.81 1.65
C VAL A 177 -55.96 -24.07 1.95
N TYR A 178 -55.88 -22.78 2.24
CA TYR A 178 -57.07 -21.97 2.46
C TYR A 178 -57.93 -21.85 1.21
N LYS A 179 -57.30 -21.66 0.04
CA LYS A 179 -58.04 -21.52 -1.22
C LYS A 179 -58.71 -22.83 -1.65
N SER A 180 -58.05 -23.97 -1.45
CA SER A 180 -58.66 -25.28 -1.71
C SER A 180 -59.85 -25.57 -0.78
N CYS A 181 -59.75 -25.21 0.51
CA CYS A 181 -60.88 -25.28 1.44
C CYS A 181 -62.05 -24.38 0.99
N GLU A 182 -61.74 -23.15 0.59
CA GLU A 182 -62.73 -22.18 0.11
C GLU A 182 -63.45 -22.69 -1.15
N ILE A 183 -62.70 -23.16 -2.16
CA ILE A 183 -63.24 -23.71 -3.40
C ILE A 183 -64.11 -24.94 -3.12
N THR A 184 -63.65 -25.87 -2.29
CA THR A 184 -64.38 -27.10 -1.96
C THR A 184 -65.73 -26.79 -1.31
N ALA A 185 -65.77 -25.80 -0.42
CA ALA A 185 -67.00 -25.33 0.20
C ALA A 185 -67.87 -24.52 -0.76
N ASN A 186 -67.29 -23.65 -1.59
CA ASN A 186 -68.05 -22.85 -2.57
C ASN A 186 -68.75 -23.72 -3.62
N LEU A 187 -68.11 -24.84 -4.00
CA LEU A 187 -68.67 -25.86 -4.89
C LEU A 187 -69.54 -26.89 -4.13
N HIS A 188 -69.73 -26.74 -2.83
CA HIS A 188 -70.66 -27.57 -2.09
C HIS A 188 -72.09 -27.08 -2.29
N GLU A 189 -72.93 -27.98 -2.77
CA GLU A 189 -74.36 -27.80 -2.90
C GLU A 189 -75.00 -29.08 -2.39
N TYR A 190 -75.96 -28.92 -1.49
CA TYR A 190 -76.74 -30.03 -1.01
C TYR A 190 -77.74 -30.47 -2.07
N PHE A 191 -77.80 -31.78 -2.33
CA PHE A 191 -78.67 -32.37 -3.34
C PHE A 191 -80.15 -32.15 -3.01
N TYR A 192 -80.54 -32.13 -1.74
CA TYR A 192 -81.92 -31.80 -1.36
C TYR A 192 -82.37 -30.38 -1.73
N MET A 193 -81.43 -29.47 -1.98
CA MET A 193 -81.73 -28.10 -2.43
C MET A 193 -81.85 -27.99 -3.96
N ARG A 194 -81.43 -29.01 -4.71
CA ARG A 194 -81.43 -28.98 -6.18
C ARG A 194 -82.85 -29.01 -6.74
N PRO A 195 -83.20 -28.10 -7.69
CA PRO A 195 -84.53 -28.06 -8.28
C PRO A 195 -84.99 -29.40 -8.85
N GLU A 196 -84.12 -30.16 -9.52
CA GLU A 196 -84.49 -31.43 -10.15
C GLU A 196 -84.74 -32.56 -9.15
N LEU A 197 -84.35 -32.40 -7.88
CA LEU A 197 -84.53 -33.41 -6.83
C LEU A 197 -85.67 -33.08 -5.87
N LYS A 198 -86.15 -31.83 -5.87
CA LYS A 198 -87.30 -31.39 -5.05
C LYS A 198 -88.58 -32.16 -5.38
N GLU A 199 -88.76 -32.60 -6.63
CA GLU A 199 -89.91 -33.40 -7.05
C GLU A 199 -89.99 -34.79 -6.37
N TYR A 200 -88.90 -35.24 -5.75
CA TYR A 200 -88.80 -36.52 -5.04
C TYR A 200 -88.91 -36.39 -3.51
N MET A 201 -89.29 -35.21 -3.01
CA MET A 201 -89.27 -34.89 -1.59
C MET A 201 -90.63 -34.39 -1.08
N ILE A 202 -90.95 -34.70 0.18
CA ILE A 202 -92.08 -34.07 0.88
C ILE A 202 -91.54 -32.89 1.70
N ILE A 203 -92.06 -31.70 1.41
CA ILE A 203 -91.59 -30.41 1.96
C ILE A 203 -91.98 -30.25 3.44
N ASP A 204 -93.17 -30.73 3.83
CA ASP A 204 -93.78 -30.55 5.17
C ASP A 204 -92.96 -31.13 6.34
N PHE A 205 -91.96 -31.97 6.08
CA PHE A 205 -91.13 -32.55 7.13
C PHE A 205 -90.02 -31.61 7.63
N PHE A 206 -89.74 -30.50 6.93
CA PHE A 206 -88.50 -29.71 7.13
C PHE A 206 -88.66 -28.18 7.01
N GLU A 207 -89.87 -27.62 7.16
CA GLU A 207 -90.12 -26.17 7.04
C GLU A 207 -89.28 -25.28 7.99
N ASN A 208 -88.58 -25.85 8.97
CA ASN A 208 -87.73 -25.11 9.92
C ASN A 208 -86.22 -25.16 9.60
N GLN A 209 -85.78 -25.69 8.46
CA GLN A 209 -84.36 -25.77 8.10
C GLN A 209 -84.05 -25.23 6.69
N SER A 210 -84.72 -24.16 6.26
CA SER A 210 -84.23 -23.36 5.12
C SER A 210 -83.02 -22.54 5.56
N GLN A 211 -81.90 -23.21 5.84
CA GLN A 211 -80.62 -22.52 6.04
C GLN A 211 -80.23 -21.86 4.71
N ASP A 212 -79.69 -20.64 4.79
CA ASP A 212 -79.18 -19.92 3.62
C ASP A 212 -78.02 -20.74 3.01
N PRO A 213 -77.97 -20.95 1.68
CA PRO A 213 -76.81 -21.53 1.00
C PRO A 213 -75.47 -20.89 1.39
N VAL A 214 -75.46 -19.61 1.78
CA VAL A 214 -74.27 -18.92 2.30
C VAL A 214 -73.88 -19.44 3.68
N GLU A 215 -74.83 -19.64 4.60
CA GLU A 215 -74.58 -20.18 5.94
C GLU A 215 -74.08 -21.63 5.87
N MET A 216 -74.66 -22.44 4.99
CA MET A 216 -74.24 -23.82 4.75
C MET A 216 -72.79 -23.96 4.30
N LYS A 217 -72.34 -23.05 3.42
CA LYS A 217 -70.95 -23.00 2.96
C LYS A 217 -70.02 -22.64 4.11
N ALA A 218 -70.39 -21.64 4.91
CA ALA A 218 -69.62 -21.23 6.09
C ALA A 218 -69.53 -22.37 7.12
N GLU A 219 -70.63 -23.09 7.34
CA GLU A 219 -70.68 -24.24 8.24
C GLU A 219 -69.74 -25.37 7.79
N LEU A 220 -69.74 -25.73 6.49
CA LEU A 220 -68.82 -26.75 5.98
C LEU A 220 -67.35 -26.31 6.14
N GLN A 221 -67.01 -25.06 5.82
CA GLN A 221 -65.65 -24.56 6.05
C GLN A 221 -65.25 -24.62 7.52
N GLN A 222 -66.16 -24.27 8.43
CA GLN A 222 -65.92 -24.33 9.86
C GLN A 222 -65.78 -25.78 10.35
N ASN A 223 -66.60 -26.71 9.85
CA ASN A 223 -66.53 -28.12 10.19
C ASN A 223 -65.19 -28.74 9.76
N ILE A 224 -64.73 -28.43 8.55
CA ILE A 224 -63.42 -28.87 8.05
C ILE A 224 -62.30 -28.31 8.94
N LYS A 225 -62.26 -26.99 9.13
CA LYS A 225 -61.20 -26.30 9.89
C LYS A 225 -61.20 -26.64 11.38
N SER A 226 -62.35 -27.00 11.95
CA SER A 226 -62.48 -27.36 13.36
C SER A 226 -62.12 -28.81 13.64
N SER A 227 -62.13 -29.67 12.62
CA SER A 227 -61.78 -31.09 12.74
C SER A 227 -60.36 -31.28 13.31
N VAL A 228 -60.23 -32.32 14.14
CA VAL A 228 -58.95 -32.64 14.81
C VAL A 228 -57.88 -33.00 13.78
N GLU A 229 -58.23 -33.81 12.79
CA GLU A 229 -57.31 -34.27 11.74
C GLU A 229 -56.82 -33.12 10.87
N TYR A 230 -57.69 -32.18 10.48
CA TYR A 230 -57.26 -30.98 9.75
C TYR A 230 -56.28 -30.14 10.57
N LYS A 231 -56.58 -29.87 11.84
CA LYS A 231 -55.71 -29.07 12.72
C LYS A 231 -54.35 -29.74 12.93
N GLN A 232 -54.33 -31.06 13.09
CA GLN A 232 -53.09 -31.84 13.21
C GLN A 232 -52.27 -31.75 11.92
N ASN A 233 -52.86 -32.09 10.77
CA ASN A 233 -52.16 -32.05 9.47
C ASN A 233 -51.71 -30.63 9.10
N PHE A 234 -52.44 -29.59 9.50
CA PHE A 234 -52.04 -28.20 9.27
C PHE A 234 -50.86 -27.79 10.16
N SER A 235 -50.86 -28.22 11.43
CA SER A 235 -49.71 -28.01 12.31
C SER A 235 -48.47 -28.77 11.83
N GLU A 236 -48.64 -30.02 11.37
CA GLU A 236 -47.57 -30.80 10.76
C GLU A 236 -47.02 -30.14 9.50
N LEU A 237 -47.89 -29.58 8.63
CA LEU A 237 -47.44 -28.81 7.47
C LEU A 237 -46.52 -27.65 7.88
N GLN A 238 -46.92 -26.86 8.88
CA GLN A 238 -46.08 -25.75 9.36
C GLN A 238 -44.74 -26.25 9.91
N GLN A 239 -44.73 -27.35 10.66
CA GLN A 239 -43.49 -27.96 11.16
C GLN A 239 -42.59 -28.44 10.01
N MET A 240 -43.15 -29.07 8.98
CA MET A 240 -42.38 -29.54 7.83
C MET A 240 -41.84 -28.39 6.98
N LEU A 241 -42.58 -27.31 6.82
CA LEU A 241 -42.09 -26.10 6.14
C LEU A 241 -40.95 -25.45 6.94
N ASP A 242 -41.06 -25.39 8.27
CA ASP A 242 -39.98 -24.90 9.14
C ASP A 242 -38.73 -25.77 9.08
N LEU A 243 -38.88 -27.10 9.05
CA LEU A 243 -37.76 -28.03 8.88
C LEU A 243 -37.06 -27.82 7.53
N ASN A 244 -37.83 -27.65 6.45
CA ASN A 244 -37.32 -27.33 5.13
C ASN A 244 -36.53 -26.01 5.15
N TYR A 245 -37.10 -24.96 5.75
CA TYR A 245 -36.44 -23.66 5.86
C TYR A 245 -35.11 -23.74 6.62
N ARG A 246 -35.05 -24.49 7.74
CA ARG A 246 -33.80 -24.70 8.49
C ARG A 246 -32.74 -25.44 7.66
N GLN A 247 -33.13 -26.37 6.78
CA GLN A 247 -32.18 -27.01 5.87
C GLN A 247 -31.62 -26.02 4.84
N ILE A 248 -32.45 -25.11 4.33
CA ILE A 248 -32.01 -24.01 3.47
C ILE A 248 -31.02 -23.14 4.23
N GLU A 249 -31.37 -22.69 5.43
CA GLU A 249 -30.51 -21.86 6.29
C GLU A 249 -29.13 -22.49 6.54
N ASN A 250 -29.10 -23.76 6.96
CA ASN A 250 -27.84 -24.48 7.21
C ASN A 250 -26.97 -24.61 5.95
N LYS A 251 -27.59 -24.79 4.78
CA LYS A 251 -26.87 -24.98 3.51
C LYS A 251 -26.47 -23.67 2.85
N CYS A 252 -27.13 -22.56 3.18
CA CYS A 252 -26.74 -21.23 2.75
C CYS A 252 -25.38 -20.77 3.32
N GLY A 253 -24.79 -21.49 4.27
CA GLY A 253 -23.37 -21.33 4.63
C GLY A 253 -22.44 -21.41 3.40
N VAL A 254 -22.78 -22.22 2.39
CA VAL A 254 -22.03 -22.29 1.12
C VAL A 254 -22.11 -20.99 0.32
N ILE A 255 -23.29 -20.35 0.31
CA ILE A 255 -23.49 -19.04 -0.31
C ILE A 255 -22.69 -17.96 0.43
N GLN A 256 -22.59 -18.06 1.76
CA GLN A 256 -21.76 -17.17 2.57
C GLN A 256 -20.27 -17.33 2.22
N THR A 257 -19.78 -18.55 2.06
CA THR A 257 -18.40 -18.80 1.59
C THR A 257 -18.16 -18.16 0.22
N LEU A 258 -19.07 -18.32 -0.74
CA LEU A 258 -18.96 -17.68 -2.06
C LEU A 258 -18.93 -16.14 -1.98
N ARG A 259 -19.69 -15.55 -1.06
CA ARG A 259 -19.67 -14.10 -0.79
C ARG A 259 -18.37 -13.61 -0.18
N GLU A 260 -17.85 -14.35 0.80
CA GLU A 260 -16.58 -14.03 1.45
C GLU A 260 -15.45 -14.07 0.43
N LEU A 261 -15.42 -15.09 -0.44
CA LEU A 261 -14.51 -15.15 -1.59
C LEU A 261 -14.68 -13.91 -2.49
N TYR A 262 -15.91 -13.58 -2.88
CA TYR A 262 -16.17 -12.38 -3.71
C TYR A 262 -15.64 -11.09 -3.08
N LYS A 263 -15.78 -10.92 -1.75
CA LYS A 263 -15.31 -9.75 -1.00
C LYS A 263 -13.78 -9.74 -0.87
N ASN A 264 -13.17 -10.89 -0.56
CA ASN A 264 -11.73 -11.02 -0.38
C ASN A 264 -10.95 -10.76 -1.67
N TYR A 265 -11.54 -11.10 -2.81
CA TYR A 265 -10.95 -10.89 -4.14
C TYR A 265 -11.45 -9.61 -4.83
N GLN A 266 -11.97 -8.63 -4.06
CA GLN A 266 -12.17 -7.28 -4.57
C GLN A 266 -10.85 -6.71 -5.10
N PRO A 267 -10.88 -5.82 -6.11
CA PRO A 267 -9.66 -5.27 -6.70
C PRO A 267 -8.83 -4.53 -5.64
N ILE A 268 -7.70 -5.11 -5.24
CA ILE A 268 -6.71 -4.44 -4.39
C ILE A 268 -5.99 -3.40 -5.24
N GLN A 269 -5.72 -2.23 -4.67
CA GLN A 269 -4.90 -1.20 -5.32
C GLN A 269 -3.47 -1.73 -5.53
N ASN A 270 -2.92 -1.56 -6.74
CA ASN A 270 -1.58 -2.04 -7.10
C ASN A 270 -0.48 -1.58 -6.10
N ASP A 271 -0.63 -0.41 -5.50
CA ASP A 271 0.31 0.15 -4.51
C ASP A 271 0.48 -0.72 -3.25
N GLN A 272 -0.55 -1.49 -2.87
CA GLN A 272 -0.47 -2.40 -1.73
C GLN A 272 0.28 -3.69 -2.10
N LEU A 273 0.03 -4.23 -3.30
CA LEU A 273 0.68 -5.43 -3.81
C LEU A 273 2.16 -5.19 -4.13
N GLY A 274 2.54 -3.99 -4.58
CA GLY A 274 3.94 -3.63 -4.83
C GLY A 274 4.85 -3.73 -3.60
N ARG A 275 4.29 -3.72 -2.38
CA ARG A 275 5.08 -3.86 -1.14
C ARG A 275 5.45 -5.30 -0.79
N TYR A 276 4.77 -6.28 -1.39
CA TYR A 276 4.87 -7.68 -0.95
C TYR A 276 6.22 -8.31 -1.28
N GLU A 277 6.79 -9.07 -0.35
CA GLU A 277 7.97 -9.89 -0.58
C GLU A 277 7.62 -11.25 -1.22
N ALA A 278 8.66 -12.01 -1.60
CA ALA A 278 8.48 -13.31 -2.28
C ALA A 278 7.62 -14.29 -1.48
N GLN A 279 7.80 -14.34 -0.15
CA GLN A 279 7.02 -15.21 0.72
C GLN A 279 5.54 -14.79 0.76
N GLU A 280 5.26 -13.48 0.88
CA GLU A 280 3.89 -12.95 0.92
C GLU A 280 3.16 -13.20 -0.40
N PHE A 281 3.84 -13.02 -1.55
CA PHE A 281 3.29 -13.43 -2.86
C PHE A 281 3.04 -14.93 -2.93
N SER A 282 3.97 -15.76 -2.45
CA SER A 282 3.81 -17.21 -2.44
C SER A 282 2.58 -17.64 -1.64
N ASP A 283 2.37 -17.05 -0.46
CA ASP A 283 1.25 -17.33 0.43
C ASP A 283 -0.08 -16.86 -0.18
N LEU A 284 -0.09 -15.66 -0.77
CA LEU A 284 -1.25 -15.14 -1.51
C LEU A 284 -1.65 -16.06 -2.67
N PHE A 285 -0.68 -16.55 -3.46
CA PHE A 285 -0.97 -17.48 -4.55
C PHE A 285 -1.34 -18.89 -4.05
N ASN A 286 -0.85 -19.32 -2.88
CA ASN A 286 -1.26 -20.58 -2.26
C ASN A 286 -2.75 -20.55 -1.87
N VAL A 287 -3.16 -19.49 -1.16
CA VAL A 287 -4.56 -19.27 -0.77
C VAL A 287 -5.44 -19.20 -2.02
N PHE A 288 -5.03 -18.41 -3.02
CA PHE A 288 -5.75 -18.32 -4.29
C PHE A 288 -5.94 -19.68 -4.98
N LEU A 289 -4.89 -20.51 -5.06
CA LEU A 289 -4.98 -21.82 -5.71
C LEU A 289 -5.86 -22.79 -4.94
N GLN A 290 -5.83 -22.73 -3.61
CA GLN A 290 -6.69 -23.53 -2.75
C GLN A 290 -8.16 -23.11 -2.90
N ASP A 291 -8.46 -21.82 -2.74
CA ASP A 291 -9.80 -21.27 -2.93
C ASP A 291 -10.35 -21.56 -4.33
N LYS A 292 -9.48 -21.47 -5.35
CA LYS A 292 -9.85 -21.80 -6.73
C LYS A 292 -10.24 -23.27 -6.85
N LYS A 293 -9.45 -24.17 -6.26
CA LYS A 293 -9.75 -25.61 -6.25
C LYS A 293 -11.09 -25.89 -5.55
N ASP A 294 -11.28 -25.31 -4.37
CA ASP A 294 -12.50 -25.48 -3.59
C ASP A 294 -13.72 -24.97 -4.37
N LEU A 295 -13.59 -23.85 -5.11
CA LEU A 295 -14.63 -23.32 -5.99
C LEU A 295 -14.95 -24.23 -7.20
N TYR A 296 -13.97 -24.96 -7.75
CA TYR A 296 -14.21 -25.93 -8.83
C TYR A 296 -14.83 -27.24 -8.34
N GLU A 297 -14.59 -27.61 -7.09
CA GLU A 297 -15.19 -28.79 -6.45
C GLU A 297 -16.61 -28.51 -5.93
N MET A 298 -17.03 -27.24 -5.85
CA MET A 298 -18.41 -26.88 -5.50
C MET A 298 -19.40 -27.26 -6.62
N ASP A 299 -20.45 -27.99 -6.24
CA ASP A 299 -21.57 -28.28 -7.12
C ASP A 299 -22.30 -26.98 -7.49
N ASN A 300 -22.57 -26.77 -8.79
CA ASN A 300 -23.31 -25.59 -9.29
C ASN A 300 -24.79 -25.58 -8.86
N HIS A 301 -25.30 -26.77 -8.54
CA HIS A 301 -26.69 -26.98 -8.15
C HIS A 301 -26.73 -27.73 -6.83
N MET A 302 -27.53 -27.24 -5.90
CA MET A 302 -27.71 -27.89 -4.62
C MET A 302 -29.19 -28.08 -4.34
N ASP A 303 -29.60 -29.34 -4.29
CA ASP A 303 -30.95 -29.68 -3.91
C ASP A 303 -31.12 -29.64 -2.39
N ILE A 304 -32.12 -28.90 -1.92
CA ILE A 304 -32.44 -28.74 -0.51
C ILE A 304 -33.95 -28.90 -0.32
N GLY A 305 -34.34 -30.08 0.16
CA GLY A 305 -35.74 -30.43 0.37
C GLY A 305 -36.60 -30.17 -0.88
N PHE A 306 -37.53 -29.23 -0.75
CA PHE A 306 -38.47 -28.86 -1.82
C PHE A 306 -37.83 -28.00 -2.93
N TYR A 307 -36.65 -27.45 -2.67
CA TYR A 307 -36.00 -26.47 -3.53
C TYR A 307 -34.72 -27.01 -4.17
N SER A 308 -34.35 -26.40 -5.29
CA SER A 308 -33.06 -26.62 -5.94
C SER A 308 -32.37 -25.27 -6.09
N LEU A 309 -31.28 -25.05 -5.36
CA LEU A 309 -30.47 -23.84 -5.45
C LEU A 309 -29.59 -23.92 -6.69
N ASP A 310 -29.71 -22.93 -7.57
CA ASP A 310 -28.81 -22.70 -8.69
C ASP A 310 -27.94 -21.47 -8.40
N HIS A 311 -26.65 -21.71 -8.16
CA HIS A 311 -25.66 -20.66 -7.90
C HIS A 311 -24.60 -20.59 -9.00
N THR A 312 -24.93 -21.12 -10.19
CA THR A 312 -24.05 -21.07 -11.38
C THR A 312 -23.58 -19.65 -11.69
N GLU A 313 -24.50 -18.68 -11.67
CA GLU A 313 -24.19 -17.27 -11.96
C GLU A 313 -23.29 -16.64 -10.89
N LEU A 314 -23.53 -16.94 -9.61
CA LEU A 314 -22.71 -16.44 -8.50
C LEU A 314 -21.29 -17.02 -8.56
N ILE A 315 -21.16 -18.33 -8.81
CA ILE A 315 -19.87 -18.99 -9.02
C ILE A 315 -19.12 -18.31 -10.18
N GLU A 316 -19.80 -18.02 -11.29
CA GLU A 316 -19.18 -17.37 -12.44
C GLU A 316 -18.72 -15.93 -12.11
N GLN A 317 -19.50 -15.18 -11.33
CA GLN A 317 -19.10 -13.86 -10.83
C GLN A 317 -17.86 -13.94 -9.93
N VAL A 318 -17.81 -14.90 -9.00
CA VAL A 318 -16.63 -15.13 -8.14
C VAL A 318 -15.41 -15.52 -8.98
N LYS A 319 -15.56 -16.44 -9.94
CA LYS A 319 -14.49 -16.83 -10.87
C LYS A 319 -13.95 -15.62 -11.63
N ASN A 320 -14.83 -14.75 -12.11
CA ASN A 320 -14.43 -13.54 -12.82
C ASN A 320 -13.65 -12.58 -11.91
N GLN A 321 -14.08 -12.35 -10.67
CA GLN A 321 -13.33 -11.52 -9.72
C GLN A 321 -11.98 -12.12 -9.35
N MET A 322 -11.93 -13.42 -9.05
CA MET A 322 -10.69 -14.14 -8.80
C MET A 322 -9.71 -14.02 -9.98
N ASN A 323 -10.21 -14.11 -11.22
CA ASN A 323 -9.38 -13.92 -12.41
C ASN A 323 -8.84 -12.49 -12.55
N ILE A 324 -9.63 -11.47 -12.21
CA ILE A 324 -9.18 -10.07 -12.19
C ILE A 324 -8.10 -9.88 -11.13
N PHE A 325 -8.35 -10.35 -9.91
CA PHE A 325 -7.37 -10.30 -8.82
C PHE A 325 -6.06 -10.99 -9.18
N TYR A 326 -6.13 -12.19 -9.78
CA TYR A 326 -4.96 -12.92 -10.24
C TYR A 326 -4.18 -12.15 -11.31
N LYS A 327 -4.86 -11.53 -12.28
CA LYS A 327 -4.22 -10.69 -13.31
C LYS A 327 -3.53 -9.47 -12.70
N ASN A 328 -4.15 -8.79 -11.75
CA ASN A 328 -3.57 -7.63 -11.08
C ASN A 328 -2.36 -8.02 -10.22
N SER A 329 -2.48 -9.12 -9.46
CA SER A 329 -1.37 -9.66 -8.65
C SER A 329 -0.19 -10.11 -9.53
N PHE A 330 -0.49 -10.68 -10.69
CA PHE A 330 0.52 -11.03 -11.70
C PHE A 330 1.24 -9.79 -12.25
N ALA A 331 0.49 -8.76 -12.66
CA ALA A 331 1.08 -7.53 -13.16
C ALA A 331 1.96 -6.85 -12.10
N ALA A 332 1.54 -6.85 -10.83
CA ALA A 332 2.29 -6.26 -9.73
C ALA A 332 3.61 -6.99 -9.45
N ILE A 333 3.64 -8.34 -9.46
CA ILE A 333 4.89 -9.09 -9.28
C ILE A 333 5.83 -8.91 -10.49
N GLU A 334 5.29 -8.86 -11.71
CA GLU A 334 6.08 -8.63 -12.93
C GLU A 334 6.74 -7.25 -12.91
N GLU A 335 5.96 -6.20 -12.61
CA GLU A 335 6.45 -4.82 -12.49
C GLU A 335 7.52 -4.69 -11.40
N LYS A 336 7.31 -5.34 -10.24
CA LYS A 336 8.28 -5.31 -9.15
C LYS A 336 9.62 -5.96 -9.55
N ILE A 337 9.57 -7.12 -10.21
CA ILE A 337 10.78 -7.79 -10.69
C ILE A 337 11.47 -6.92 -11.73
N ASP A 338 10.73 -6.32 -12.67
CA ASP A 338 11.27 -5.44 -13.70
C ASP A 338 12.00 -4.23 -13.12
N GLN A 339 11.35 -3.50 -12.21
CA GLN A 339 11.94 -2.34 -11.52
C GLN A 339 13.22 -2.72 -10.76
N MET A 340 13.19 -3.82 -10.00
CA MET A 340 14.35 -4.30 -9.26
C MET A 340 15.48 -4.75 -10.19
N ALA A 341 15.16 -5.52 -11.23
CA ALA A 341 16.14 -6.04 -12.17
C ALA A 341 16.77 -4.93 -13.02
N CYS A 342 16.00 -3.96 -13.50
CA CYS A 342 16.50 -2.79 -14.23
C CYS A 342 17.46 -1.96 -13.38
N PHE A 343 17.03 -1.59 -12.17
CA PHE A 343 17.86 -0.82 -11.23
C PHE A 343 19.18 -1.55 -10.93
N PHE A 344 19.10 -2.84 -10.61
CA PHE A 344 20.28 -3.61 -10.24
C PHE A 344 21.19 -3.88 -11.44
N PHE A 345 20.63 -4.14 -12.63
CA PHE A 345 21.41 -4.32 -13.85
C PHE A 345 22.25 -3.08 -14.18
N GLU A 346 21.64 -1.88 -14.13
CA GLU A 346 22.37 -0.63 -14.38
C GLU A 346 23.47 -0.39 -13.33
N LYS A 347 23.19 -0.68 -12.04
CA LYS A 347 24.20 -0.64 -10.98
C LYS A 347 25.36 -1.59 -11.28
N LEU A 348 25.07 -2.85 -11.63
CA LEU A 348 26.08 -3.86 -11.95
C LEU A 348 26.92 -3.48 -13.18
N LYS A 349 26.30 -2.91 -14.20
CA LYS A 349 26.97 -2.45 -15.42
C LYS A 349 27.97 -1.34 -15.10
N GLN A 350 27.61 -0.40 -14.22
CA GLN A 350 28.52 0.66 -13.74
C GLN A 350 29.67 0.06 -12.92
N ASN A 351 29.37 -0.82 -11.97
CA ASN A 351 30.39 -1.48 -11.13
C ASN A 351 31.37 -2.32 -11.98
N ASN A 352 30.87 -3.11 -12.92
CA ASN A 352 31.71 -3.88 -13.84
C ASN A 352 32.60 -2.97 -14.68
N LYS A 353 32.09 -1.85 -15.18
CA LYS A 353 32.90 -0.88 -15.95
C LYS A 353 34.05 -0.29 -15.13
N LEU A 354 33.84 -0.02 -13.84
CA LEU A 354 34.87 0.49 -12.94
C LEU A 354 35.97 -0.54 -12.67
N LEU A 355 35.65 -1.83 -12.65
CA LEU A 355 36.60 -2.91 -12.36
C LEU A 355 37.22 -3.57 -13.60
N TYR A 356 36.70 -3.31 -14.80
CA TYR A 356 37.19 -3.96 -16.03
C TYR A 356 38.53 -3.37 -16.52
N ASN A 357 38.75 -2.08 -16.31
CA ASN A 357 39.95 -1.41 -16.79
C ASN A 357 41.09 -1.60 -15.78
N TYR A 358 42.12 -2.35 -16.18
CA TYR A 358 43.34 -2.44 -15.40
C TYR A 358 44.04 -1.06 -15.40
N PRO A 359 44.47 -0.57 -14.23
CA PRO A 359 45.10 0.74 -14.15
C PRO A 359 46.47 0.75 -14.84
N GLU A 360 46.79 1.80 -15.59
CA GLU A 360 48.09 1.93 -16.27
C GLU A 360 49.09 2.77 -15.46
N ASN A 361 48.59 3.66 -14.60
CA ASN A 361 49.38 4.56 -13.76
C ASN A 361 48.88 4.57 -12.30
N LEU A 362 49.62 5.25 -11.43
CA LEU A 362 49.36 5.31 -9.98
C LEU A 362 48.00 5.97 -9.64
N ASP A 363 47.62 7.04 -10.34
CA ASP A 363 46.35 7.73 -10.11
C ASP A 363 45.14 6.85 -10.48
N GLN A 364 45.22 6.14 -11.62
CA GLN A 364 44.19 5.18 -12.03
C GLN A 364 44.13 4.00 -11.06
N PHE A 365 45.28 3.53 -10.56
CA PHE A 365 45.33 2.45 -9.58
C PHE A 365 44.66 2.84 -8.26
N TYR A 366 44.86 4.07 -7.81
CA TYR A 366 44.21 4.61 -6.63
C TYR A 366 42.68 4.65 -6.77
N GLN A 367 42.18 5.22 -7.87
CA GLN A 367 40.73 5.28 -8.16
C GLN A 367 40.13 3.88 -8.27
N PHE A 368 40.86 2.93 -8.86
CA PHE A 368 40.49 1.53 -8.93
C PHE A 368 40.39 0.89 -7.54
N LEU A 369 41.37 1.10 -6.66
CA LEU A 369 41.38 0.60 -5.28
C LEU A 369 40.19 1.09 -4.46
N ILE A 370 39.88 2.39 -4.53
CA ILE A 370 38.71 2.96 -3.84
C ILE A 370 37.42 2.32 -4.37
N SER A 371 37.27 2.26 -5.70
CA SER A 371 36.09 1.68 -6.34
C SER A 371 35.91 0.22 -5.93
N TYR A 372 36.99 -0.55 -5.93
CA TYR A 372 37.01 -1.94 -5.47
C TYR A 372 36.59 -2.06 -4.00
N GLN A 373 37.15 -1.26 -3.08
CA GLN A 373 36.78 -1.32 -1.65
C GLN A 373 35.31 -0.95 -1.41
N ILE A 374 34.78 0.04 -2.14
CA ILE A 374 33.36 0.41 -2.04
C ILE A 374 32.48 -0.75 -2.52
N ILE A 375 32.80 -1.34 -3.66
CA ILE A 375 32.06 -2.47 -4.24
C ILE A 375 32.16 -3.70 -3.32
N GLU A 376 33.34 -4.01 -2.80
CA GLU A 376 33.56 -5.13 -1.87
C GLU A 376 32.71 -4.97 -0.60
N LYS A 377 32.67 -3.77 0.00
CA LYS A 377 31.81 -3.49 1.17
C LYS A 377 30.32 -3.66 0.87
N GLN A 378 29.90 -3.47 -0.38
CA GLN A 378 28.52 -3.65 -0.83
C GLN A 378 28.20 -5.08 -1.28
N ARG A 379 29.18 -5.99 -1.32
CA ARG A 379 29.04 -7.33 -1.90
C ARG A 379 27.90 -8.14 -1.27
N ASP A 380 27.81 -8.16 0.06
CA ASP A 380 26.75 -8.91 0.76
C ASP A 380 25.36 -8.31 0.50
N VAL A 381 25.27 -6.98 0.39
CA VAL A 381 24.03 -6.28 0.03
C VAL A 381 23.62 -6.64 -1.39
N ASP A 382 24.54 -6.58 -2.35
CA ASP A 382 24.29 -6.93 -3.76
C ASP A 382 23.90 -8.41 -3.91
N LYS A 383 24.54 -9.31 -3.16
CA LYS A 383 24.18 -10.73 -3.08
C LYS A 383 22.76 -10.94 -2.56
N SER A 384 22.38 -10.22 -1.50
CA SER A 384 21.01 -10.28 -0.95
C SER A 384 19.98 -9.73 -1.93
N PHE A 385 20.32 -8.66 -2.67
CA PHE A 385 19.45 -8.06 -3.67
C PHE A 385 19.23 -9.00 -4.87
N MET A 386 20.29 -9.64 -5.35
CA MET A 386 20.22 -10.67 -6.40
C MET A 386 19.33 -11.84 -5.97
N ARG A 387 19.47 -12.32 -4.72
CA ARG A 387 18.60 -13.38 -4.17
C ARG A 387 17.15 -12.96 -4.18
N ARG A 388 16.81 -11.74 -3.75
CA ARG A 388 15.41 -11.26 -3.78
C ARG A 388 14.80 -11.29 -5.19
N ILE A 389 15.55 -10.89 -6.22
CA ILE A 389 15.09 -11.00 -7.62
C ILE A 389 14.86 -12.47 -8.01
N GLN A 390 15.77 -13.36 -7.63
CA GLN A 390 15.66 -14.80 -7.90
C GLN A 390 14.48 -15.44 -7.16
N ASP A 391 14.27 -15.09 -5.89
CA ASP A 391 13.17 -15.60 -5.08
C ASP A 391 11.82 -15.21 -5.68
N LEU A 392 11.66 -13.95 -6.09
CA LEU A 392 10.45 -13.47 -6.79
C LEU A 392 10.25 -14.18 -8.14
N SER A 393 11.32 -14.36 -8.93
CA SER A 393 11.27 -15.13 -10.18
C SER A 393 10.89 -16.59 -9.94
N GLN A 394 11.38 -17.20 -8.86
CA GLN A 394 11.10 -18.57 -8.49
C GLN A 394 9.65 -18.75 -8.05
N VAL A 395 9.05 -17.78 -7.35
CA VAL A 395 7.61 -17.75 -7.07
C VAL A 395 6.83 -17.84 -8.37
N CYS A 396 7.19 -17.04 -9.38
CA CYS A 396 6.55 -17.09 -10.68
C CYS A 396 6.67 -18.47 -11.35
N VAL A 397 7.87 -19.08 -11.33
CA VAL A 397 8.08 -20.42 -11.89
C VAL A 397 7.26 -21.48 -11.16
N ASN A 398 7.30 -21.50 -9.82
CA ASN A 398 6.60 -22.47 -8.99
C ASN A 398 5.08 -22.39 -9.17
N LYS A 399 4.54 -21.18 -9.35
CA LYS A 399 3.11 -20.93 -9.56
C LYS A 399 2.69 -20.97 -11.03
N LYS A 400 3.58 -21.38 -11.94
CA LYS A 400 3.34 -21.44 -13.40
C LYS A 400 2.89 -20.11 -14.01
N ILE A 401 3.39 -19.02 -13.45
CA ILE A 401 3.19 -17.67 -13.92
C ILE A 401 4.13 -17.40 -15.10
N MET A 402 3.57 -17.01 -16.25
CA MET A 402 4.34 -16.78 -17.47
C MET A 402 4.91 -15.35 -17.50
N LEU A 403 6.16 -15.19 -17.09
CA LEU A 403 6.89 -13.93 -17.27
C LEU A 403 7.10 -13.61 -18.75
N SER A 404 7.05 -12.32 -19.12
CA SER A 404 7.37 -11.85 -20.47
C SER A 404 8.79 -12.24 -20.91
N GLY A 405 8.96 -12.43 -22.22
CA GLY A 405 10.26 -12.81 -22.78
C GLY A 405 11.36 -11.78 -22.52
N GLN A 406 11.00 -10.49 -22.55
CA GLN A 406 11.90 -9.36 -22.26
C GLN A 406 12.38 -9.40 -20.81
N LEU A 407 11.47 -9.59 -19.85
CA LEU A 407 11.85 -9.66 -18.44
C LEU A 407 12.72 -10.87 -18.13
N LYS A 408 12.42 -12.04 -18.72
CA LYS A 408 13.29 -13.23 -18.59
C LYS A 408 14.71 -12.97 -19.09
N GLN A 409 14.85 -12.27 -20.21
CA GLN A 409 16.15 -11.87 -20.73
C GLN A 409 16.85 -10.90 -19.77
N LEU A 410 16.15 -9.88 -19.26
CA LEU A 410 16.70 -8.93 -18.30
C LEU A 410 17.21 -9.63 -17.04
N ILE A 411 16.42 -10.51 -16.42
CA ILE A 411 16.84 -11.29 -15.24
C ILE A 411 18.10 -12.12 -15.56
N THR A 412 18.15 -12.75 -16.73
CA THR A 412 19.31 -13.54 -17.17
C THR A 412 20.55 -12.67 -17.34
N GLN A 413 20.40 -11.48 -17.94
CA GLN A 413 21.49 -10.51 -18.09
C GLN A 413 21.96 -9.98 -16.74
N THR A 414 21.06 -9.72 -15.79
CA THR A 414 21.39 -9.32 -14.43
C THR A 414 22.17 -10.40 -13.69
N ILE A 415 21.74 -11.66 -13.77
CA ILE A 415 22.46 -12.81 -13.20
C ILE A 415 23.87 -12.93 -13.80
N TYR A 416 23.97 -12.83 -15.11
CA TYR A 416 25.25 -12.90 -15.82
C TYR A 416 26.19 -11.76 -15.39
N SER A 417 25.72 -10.52 -15.42
CA SER A 417 26.48 -9.34 -15.00
C SER A 417 26.94 -9.42 -13.54
N TYR A 418 26.11 -9.96 -12.65
CA TYR A 418 26.49 -10.19 -11.25
C TYR A 418 27.55 -11.28 -11.13
N GLY A 419 27.41 -12.38 -11.88
CA GLY A 419 28.42 -13.44 -11.93
C GLY A 419 29.77 -12.97 -12.45
N GLU A 420 29.79 -12.11 -13.47
CA GLU A 420 31.02 -11.47 -13.97
C GLU A 420 31.66 -10.57 -12.91
N LEU A 421 30.86 -9.78 -12.19
CA LEU A 421 31.34 -8.93 -11.09
C LEU A 421 31.98 -9.77 -9.98
N GLU A 422 31.32 -10.85 -9.55
CA GLU A 422 31.83 -11.77 -8.51
C GLU A 422 33.14 -12.45 -8.93
N LYS A 423 33.23 -12.92 -10.18
CA LYS A 423 34.49 -13.44 -10.72
C LYS A 423 35.59 -12.39 -10.67
N LYS A 424 35.29 -11.16 -11.12
CA LYS A 424 36.28 -10.07 -11.14
C LYS A 424 36.75 -9.68 -9.75
N ILE A 425 35.85 -9.57 -8.77
CA ILE A 425 36.20 -9.34 -7.37
C ILE A 425 37.13 -10.44 -6.86
N THR A 426 36.84 -11.70 -7.17
CA THR A 426 37.65 -12.86 -6.74
C THR A 426 39.02 -12.87 -7.42
N GLU A 427 39.09 -12.56 -8.73
CA GLU A 427 40.35 -12.39 -9.47
C GLU A 427 41.20 -11.25 -8.89
N ILE A 428 40.58 -10.13 -8.54
CA ILE A 428 41.26 -9.00 -7.91
C ILE A 428 41.79 -9.44 -6.56
N GLN A 429 40.95 -10.02 -5.68
CA GLN A 429 41.35 -10.53 -4.36
C GLN A 429 42.54 -11.48 -4.43
N ALA A 430 42.53 -12.44 -5.38
CA ALA A 430 43.62 -13.39 -5.54
C ALA A 430 44.93 -12.75 -5.99
N ASN A 431 44.87 -11.63 -6.73
CA ASN A 431 46.04 -10.94 -7.26
C ASN A 431 46.39 -9.66 -6.50
N MET A 432 45.64 -9.28 -5.46
CA MET A 432 45.76 -7.97 -4.80
C MET A 432 47.18 -7.72 -4.28
N ASP A 433 47.78 -8.71 -3.62
CA ASP A 433 49.14 -8.58 -3.07
C ASP A 433 50.16 -8.31 -4.18
N SER A 434 50.05 -9.02 -5.31
CA SER A 434 50.94 -8.82 -6.46
C SER A 434 50.73 -7.47 -7.12
N ILE A 435 49.49 -7.01 -7.25
CA ILE A 435 49.16 -5.72 -7.86
C ILE A 435 49.65 -4.60 -6.94
N GLN A 436 49.32 -4.65 -5.65
CA GLN A 436 49.78 -3.68 -4.66
C GLN A 436 51.31 -3.63 -4.59
N PHE A 437 51.99 -4.77 -4.65
CA PHE A 437 53.45 -4.81 -4.68
C PHE A 437 54.04 -4.10 -5.90
N LYS A 438 53.47 -4.33 -7.10
CA LYS A 438 53.91 -3.67 -8.34
C LYS A 438 53.78 -2.14 -8.24
N TYR A 439 52.63 -1.63 -7.80
CA TYR A 439 52.41 -0.18 -7.68
C TYR A 439 53.13 0.42 -6.47
N LYS A 440 53.38 -0.35 -5.41
CA LYS A 440 54.25 0.06 -4.30
C LYS A 440 55.68 0.29 -4.77
N GLN A 441 56.25 -0.62 -5.58
CA GLN A 441 57.56 -0.39 -6.19
C GLN A 441 57.58 0.83 -7.12
N GLN A 442 56.50 1.04 -7.89
CA GLN A 442 56.39 2.20 -8.76
C GLN A 442 56.34 3.50 -7.96
N LEU A 443 55.59 3.52 -6.86
CA LEU A 443 55.49 4.65 -5.93
C LEU A 443 56.83 4.92 -5.22
N GLU A 444 57.55 3.88 -4.79
CA GLU A 444 58.89 4.00 -4.22
C GLU A 444 59.87 4.63 -5.22
N ARG A 445 59.80 4.26 -6.51
CA ARG A 445 60.59 4.90 -7.57
C ARG A 445 60.20 6.36 -7.78
N GLU A 446 58.91 6.69 -7.75
CA GLU A 446 58.46 8.08 -7.87
C GLU A 446 58.88 8.94 -6.66
N ILE A 447 58.87 8.37 -5.45
CA ILE A 447 59.41 9.01 -4.24
C ILE A 447 60.92 9.23 -4.36
N GLU A 448 61.67 8.26 -4.89
CA GLU A 448 63.11 8.40 -5.11
C GLU A 448 63.43 9.46 -6.17
N ILE A 449 62.68 9.48 -7.28
CA ILE A 449 62.79 10.53 -8.31
C ILE A 449 62.47 11.91 -7.70
N PHE A 450 61.41 11.99 -6.88
CA PHE A 450 61.07 13.22 -6.16
C PHE A 450 62.23 13.65 -5.26
N LYS A 451 62.79 12.75 -4.45
CA LYS A 451 63.94 13.01 -3.58
C LYS A 451 65.16 13.51 -4.35
N ILE A 452 65.51 12.87 -5.48
CA ILE A 452 66.63 13.30 -6.33
C ILE A 452 66.37 14.70 -6.89
N LYS A 453 65.17 14.96 -7.41
CA LYS A 453 64.80 16.29 -7.93
C LYS A 453 64.83 17.36 -6.84
N THR A 454 64.29 17.06 -5.66
CA THR A 454 64.33 17.93 -4.48
C THR A 454 65.77 18.22 -4.05
N ASN A 455 66.63 17.22 -3.92
CA ASN A 455 68.03 17.42 -3.55
C ASN A 455 68.82 18.21 -4.60
N THR A 456 68.58 17.94 -5.89
CA THR A 456 69.25 18.64 -7.00
C THR A 456 68.84 20.11 -7.02
N PHE A 457 67.54 20.38 -6.85
CA PHE A 457 66.99 21.72 -6.71
C PHE A 457 67.62 22.46 -5.52
N ILE A 458 67.59 21.84 -4.33
CA ILE A 458 68.15 22.42 -3.10
C ILE A 458 69.64 22.75 -3.27
N ASN A 459 70.44 21.82 -3.78
CA ASN A 459 71.88 22.03 -3.95
C ASN A 459 72.20 23.14 -4.96
N LYS A 460 71.47 23.18 -6.09
CA LYS A 460 71.62 24.25 -7.09
C LYS A 460 71.32 25.62 -6.48
N ASN A 461 70.34 25.71 -5.58
CA ASN A 461 69.91 26.96 -4.97
C ASN A 461 70.78 27.40 -3.79
N LEU A 462 71.22 26.47 -2.93
CA LEU A 462 72.14 26.76 -1.82
C LEU A 462 73.50 27.25 -2.32
N THR A 463 74.04 26.60 -3.37
CA THR A 463 75.32 27.01 -3.97
C THR A 463 75.22 28.42 -4.55
N TYR A 464 74.07 28.79 -5.10
CA TYR A 464 73.86 30.09 -5.73
C TYR A 464 73.71 31.24 -4.72
N LEU A 465 72.95 31.02 -3.63
CA LEU A 465 72.81 31.98 -2.53
C LEU A 465 74.14 32.27 -1.82
N GLN A 466 75.11 31.34 -1.90
CA GLN A 466 76.45 31.54 -1.34
C GLN A 466 77.37 32.43 -2.20
N ILE A 467 77.13 32.50 -3.52
CA ILE A 467 77.99 33.17 -4.51
C ILE A 467 77.67 34.67 -4.64
N HIS A 468 76.40 35.07 -4.49
CA HIS A 468 75.96 36.47 -4.62
C HIS A 468 75.71 37.09 -3.25
N ARG A 469 76.74 37.74 -2.68
CA ARG A 469 76.69 38.37 -1.35
C ARG A 469 76.69 39.90 -1.39
N ASP A 470 76.61 40.53 -2.56
CA ASP A 470 76.70 41.99 -2.69
C ASP A 470 75.33 42.67 -2.82
N LEU A 471 75.20 43.86 -2.23
CA LEU A 471 73.99 44.70 -2.24
C LEU A 471 73.53 45.09 -3.65
N GLN A 472 74.41 45.01 -4.67
CA GLN A 472 74.11 45.35 -6.06
C GLN A 472 73.26 44.28 -6.77
N ASP A 473 73.25 43.05 -6.27
CA ASP A 473 72.56 41.92 -6.91
C ASP A 473 71.12 41.71 -6.41
N VAL A 474 70.63 42.55 -5.50
CA VAL A 474 69.35 42.39 -4.79
C VAL A 474 68.15 42.26 -5.73
N ASN A 475 68.09 43.05 -6.80
CA ASN A 475 66.99 42.96 -7.78
C ASN A 475 66.99 41.65 -8.56
N PHE A 476 68.18 41.14 -8.90
CA PHE A 476 68.36 39.89 -9.62
C PHE A 476 68.09 38.68 -8.72
N ILE A 477 68.55 38.70 -7.47
CA ILE A 477 68.22 37.70 -6.44
C ILE A 477 66.70 37.65 -6.21
N MET A 478 66.05 38.81 -6.07
CA MET A 478 64.60 38.90 -5.89
C MET A 478 63.79 38.39 -7.08
N GLN A 479 64.19 38.72 -8.31
CA GLN A 479 63.50 38.23 -9.52
C GLN A 479 63.59 36.70 -9.60
N ARG A 480 64.77 36.13 -9.33
CA ARG A 480 64.97 34.68 -9.38
C ARG A 480 64.24 33.93 -8.26
N LEU A 481 64.21 34.49 -7.05
CA LEU A 481 63.42 33.98 -5.92
C LEU A 481 61.92 33.92 -6.25
N LYS A 482 61.39 34.93 -6.95
CA LYS A 482 59.97 35.03 -7.27
C LYS A 482 59.53 34.27 -8.53
N GLU A 483 60.36 34.19 -9.56
CA GLU A 483 59.94 33.66 -10.87
C GLU A 483 60.47 32.24 -11.16
N GLU A 484 61.77 31.97 -10.94
CA GLU A 484 62.35 30.66 -11.26
C GLU A 484 62.10 29.65 -10.13
N LEU A 485 62.35 30.06 -8.89
CA LEU A 485 62.23 29.19 -7.72
C LEU A 485 60.78 28.80 -7.43
N GLN A 486 59.83 29.74 -7.58
CA GLN A 486 58.41 29.46 -7.38
C GLN A 486 57.84 28.45 -8.39
N ASN A 487 58.25 28.54 -9.67
CA ASN A 487 57.82 27.59 -10.70
C ASN A 487 58.34 26.16 -10.44
N ASP A 488 59.59 26.04 -10.03
CA ASP A 488 60.18 24.74 -9.66
C ASP A 488 59.48 24.15 -8.40
N TYR A 489 59.08 24.99 -7.45
CA TYR A 489 58.27 24.58 -6.29
C TYR A 489 56.88 24.11 -6.68
N ASP A 490 56.19 24.82 -7.59
CA ASP A 490 54.84 24.43 -8.02
C ASP A 490 54.86 23.07 -8.73
N GLN A 491 55.91 22.77 -9.50
CA GLN A 491 56.12 21.46 -10.11
C GLN A 491 56.39 20.37 -9.05
N LEU A 492 57.22 20.66 -8.04
CA LEU A 492 57.47 19.72 -6.95
C LEU A 492 56.23 19.53 -6.05
N ASP A 493 55.40 20.56 -5.83
CA ASP A 493 54.15 20.46 -5.09
C ASP A 493 53.08 19.65 -5.83
N LEU A 494 53.04 19.73 -7.17
CA LEU A 494 52.19 18.87 -7.99
C LEU A 494 52.58 17.39 -7.86
N ILE A 495 53.88 17.08 -7.94
CA ILE A 495 54.41 15.73 -7.76
C ILE A 495 54.19 15.24 -6.32
N LYS A 496 54.39 16.11 -5.32
CA LYS A 496 54.12 15.78 -3.91
C LYS A 496 52.65 15.48 -3.66
N LYS A 497 51.73 16.24 -4.27
CA LYS A 497 50.28 16.02 -4.15
C LYS A 497 49.86 14.68 -4.75
N SER A 498 50.35 14.32 -5.94
CA SER A 498 50.03 13.01 -6.55
C SER A 498 50.51 11.86 -5.67
N ILE A 499 51.73 11.95 -5.15
CA ILE A 499 52.32 10.90 -4.29
C ILE A 499 51.58 10.79 -2.94
N LEU A 500 51.22 11.91 -2.29
CA LEU A 500 50.55 11.90 -0.98
C LEU A 500 49.15 11.28 -1.00
N VAL A 501 48.39 11.49 -2.09
CA VAL A 501 47.05 10.90 -2.26
C VAL A 501 47.14 9.37 -2.33
N THR A 502 48.17 8.83 -2.98
CA THR A 502 48.41 7.38 -3.06
C THR A 502 49.03 6.81 -1.77
N TYR A 503 49.86 7.60 -1.09
CA TYR A 503 50.57 7.23 0.13
C TYR A 503 49.64 6.88 1.30
N GLN A 504 48.48 7.55 1.42
CA GLN A 504 47.54 7.31 2.53
C GLN A 504 46.83 5.94 2.46
N HIS A 505 46.91 5.24 1.33
CA HIS A 505 46.14 4.02 1.07
C HIS A 505 46.99 2.78 0.83
N LEU A 506 48.31 2.93 0.79
CA LEU A 506 49.28 1.86 0.69
C LEU A 506 50.15 1.90 1.93
N ASP A 507 50.28 0.77 2.63
CA ASP A 507 51.02 0.62 3.88
C ASP A 507 52.54 0.70 3.59
N ILE A 508 53.02 1.92 3.37
CA ILE A 508 54.38 2.23 2.97
C ILE A 508 55.20 2.58 4.21
N ASP A 509 56.47 2.21 4.17
CA ASP A 509 57.43 2.36 5.26
C ASP A 509 57.52 3.84 5.74
N PRO A 510 57.38 4.09 7.06
CA PRO A 510 57.47 5.43 7.65
C PRO A 510 58.75 6.20 7.31
N LYS A 511 59.83 5.51 6.90
CA LYS A 511 61.08 6.15 6.49
C LYS A 511 60.90 7.20 5.38
N TYR A 512 59.90 7.05 4.52
CA TYR A 512 59.63 7.99 3.43
C TYR A 512 58.91 9.27 3.89
N HIS A 513 58.32 9.31 5.09
CA HIS A 513 57.82 10.55 5.68
C HIS A 513 58.94 11.56 5.97
N ALA A 514 60.14 11.07 6.30
CA ALA A 514 61.30 11.91 6.54
C ALA A 514 61.71 12.69 5.27
N ASP A 515 61.57 12.08 4.09
CA ASP A 515 61.91 12.72 2.82
C ASP A 515 60.96 13.89 2.47
N PHE A 516 59.67 13.79 2.82
CA PHE A 516 58.71 14.91 2.68
C PHE A 516 58.95 16.02 3.70
N SER A 517 59.41 15.68 4.90
CA SER A 517 59.73 16.65 5.96
C SER A 517 60.92 17.53 5.57
N PHE A 518 61.91 16.97 4.87
CA PHE A 518 63.07 17.69 4.37
C PHE A 518 62.71 18.74 3.31
N TYR A 519 61.85 18.39 2.35
CA TYR A 519 61.28 19.35 1.38
C TYR A 519 60.52 20.49 2.09
N GLN A 520 59.71 20.15 3.09
CA GLN A 520 58.90 21.13 3.82
C GLN A 520 59.76 22.10 4.65
N ALA A 521 60.84 21.61 5.26
CA ALA A 521 61.83 22.45 5.95
C ALA A 521 62.50 23.43 4.99
N HIS A 522 62.88 22.98 3.78
CA HIS A 522 63.51 23.85 2.78
C HIS A 522 62.54 24.91 2.21
N LYS A 523 61.26 24.56 2.01
CA LYS A 523 60.22 25.51 1.62
C LYS A 523 60.08 26.65 2.65
N VAL A 524 60.14 26.32 3.93
CA VAL A 524 60.12 27.30 5.03
C VAL A 524 61.40 28.14 5.06
N PHE A 525 62.57 27.54 4.83
CA PHE A 525 63.83 28.27 4.75
C PHE A 525 63.84 29.30 3.60
N LEU A 526 63.34 28.90 2.43
CA LEU A 526 63.34 29.77 1.24
C LEU A 526 62.35 30.92 1.38
N SER A 527 61.15 30.69 1.93
CA SER A 527 60.18 31.78 2.19
C SER A 527 60.70 32.79 3.21
N LYS A 528 61.46 32.33 4.22
CA LYS A 528 62.17 33.21 5.15
C LYS A 528 63.28 34.01 4.44
N THR A 529 64.04 33.35 3.56
CA THR A 529 65.09 33.99 2.76
C THR A 529 64.52 35.04 1.79
N GLU A 530 63.41 34.74 1.11
CA GLU A 530 62.69 35.69 0.26
C GLU A 530 62.25 36.91 1.08
N ARG A 531 61.60 36.69 2.22
CA ARG A 531 61.17 37.77 3.11
C ARG A 531 62.34 38.62 3.60
N PHE A 532 63.50 38.01 3.87
CA PHE A 532 64.72 38.74 4.22
C PHE A 532 65.16 39.66 3.08
N TRP A 533 65.26 39.16 1.85
CA TRP A 533 65.69 39.96 0.70
C TRP A 533 64.66 41.00 0.28
N GLU A 534 63.36 40.77 0.48
CA GLU A 534 62.33 41.79 0.32
C GLU A 534 62.55 42.97 1.27
N ILE A 535 62.91 42.69 2.53
CA ILE A 535 63.22 43.72 3.52
C ILE A 535 64.49 44.48 3.10
N VAL A 536 65.54 43.78 2.66
CA VAL A 536 66.78 44.41 2.17
C VAL A 536 66.51 45.28 0.95
N LYS A 537 65.73 44.81 -0.02
CA LYS A 537 65.33 45.57 -1.21
C LYS A 537 64.55 46.82 -0.84
N TYR A 538 63.51 46.67 -0.02
CA TYR A 538 62.73 47.80 0.49
C TYR A 538 63.63 48.83 1.18
N TRP A 539 64.66 48.36 1.89
CA TRP A 539 65.61 49.23 2.58
C TRP A 539 66.58 49.95 1.63
N ILE A 540 67.11 49.28 0.60
CA ILE A 540 67.91 49.91 -0.46
C ILE A 540 67.09 50.95 -1.21
N ASP A 541 65.83 50.64 -1.53
CA ASP A 541 64.91 51.58 -2.17
C ASP A 541 64.69 52.83 -1.29
N ILE A 542 64.58 52.65 0.04
CA ILE A 542 64.52 53.76 1.01
C ILE A 542 65.83 54.55 1.05
N GLN A 543 66.99 53.88 1.10
CA GLN A 543 68.30 54.55 1.13
C GLN A 543 68.50 55.40 -0.12
N ASN A 544 68.16 54.85 -1.29
CA ASN A 544 68.20 55.56 -2.58
C ASN A 544 67.18 56.71 -2.63
N SER A 545 65.98 56.53 -2.06
CA SER A 545 64.98 57.59 -1.90
C SER A 545 65.50 58.74 -1.04
N LEU A 546 66.12 58.46 0.11
CA LEU A 546 66.68 59.47 1.01
C LEU A 546 67.84 60.24 0.37
N LEU A 547 68.76 59.53 -0.28
CA LEU A 547 69.87 60.14 -1.04
C LEU A 547 69.35 61.07 -2.14
N ASN A 548 68.27 60.68 -2.83
CA ASN A 548 67.63 61.50 -3.87
C ASN A 548 66.81 62.68 -3.29
N GLN A 549 66.21 62.52 -2.10
CA GLN A 549 65.43 63.57 -1.44
C GLN A 549 66.31 64.66 -0.81
N HIS A 550 67.53 64.34 -0.35
CA HIS A 550 68.46 65.32 0.21
C HIS A 550 68.86 66.47 -0.74
N TYR A 551 68.63 66.34 -2.06
CA TYR A 551 68.94 67.38 -3.03
C TYR A 551 67.80 68.36 -3.34
N LYS A 552 66.58 68.13 -2.84
CA LYS A 552 65.44 69.04 -3.08
C LYS A 552 64.64 69.27 -1.80
N ILE A 553 64.79 70.51 -1.29
CA ILE A 553 63.91 71.23 -0.35
C ILE A 553 64.29 71.04 1.13
N ILE A 554 64.92 72.06 1.70
CA ILE A 554 65.22 72.19 3.14
C ILE A 554 64.16 73.12 3.75
N GLN A 555 63.24 72.56 4.53
CA GLN A 555 62.50 73.25 5.61
C GLN A 555 62.63 72.39 6.87
N THR A 556 63.26 72.94 7.91
CA THR A 556 63.71 72.22 9.10
C THR A 556 62.58 71.68 9.99
N ASP A 557 61.39 72.29 9.95
CA ASP A 557 60.29 71.90 10.83
C ASP A 557 59.46 70.71 10.27
N SER A 558 59.35 70.59 8.94
CA SER A 558 58.75 69.39 8.32
C SER A 558 59.69 68.19 8.41
N LEU A 559 61.01 68.44 8.39
CA LEU A 559 62.03 67.42 8.51
C LEU A 559 61.93 66.67 9.85
N MET A 560 61.65 67.37 10.96
CA MET A 560 61.52 66.73 12.28
C MET A 560 60.27 65.84 12.39
N LEU A 561 59.15 66.25 11.80
CA LEU A 561 57.90 65.49 11.78
C LEU A 561 57.97 64.28 10.82
N GLU A 562 58.53 64.45 9.62
CA GLU A 562 58.78 63.33 8.70
C GLU A 562 59.85 62.39 9.26
N ILE A 563 60.91 62.89 9.89
CA ILE A 563 61.89 62.06 10.60
C ILE A 563 61.21 61.32 11.76
N GLU A 564 60.28 61.91 12.51
CA GLU A 564 59.52 61.21 13.56
C GLU A 564 58.62 60.08 13.04
N GLU A 565 57.83 60.31 11.98
CA GLU A 565 56.99 59.27 11.36
C GLU A 565 57.82 58.16 10.72
N VAL A 566 58.93 58.55 10.08
CA VAL A 566 59.89 57.63 9.49
C VAL A 566 60.64 56.85 10.58
N LEU A 567 60.96 57.43 11.73
CA LEU A 567 61.63 56.74 12.84
C LEU A 567 60.67 55.82 13.60
N ALA A 568 59.40 56.22 13.79
CA ALA A 568 58.37 55.39 14.42
C ALA A 568 58.00 54.16 13.55
N SER A 569 57.89 54.33 12.22
CA SER A 569 57.70 53.21 11.30
C SER A 569 58.95 52.31 11.19
N ARG A 570 60.16 52.88 11.34
CA ARG A 570 61.44 52.14 11.33
C ARG A 570 61.72 51.36 12.60
N GLN A 571 61.28 51.83 13.77
CA GLN A 571 61.45 51.11 15.05
C GLN A 571 60.73 49.75 15.00
N ASN A 572 59.55 49.71 14.38
CA ASN A 572 58.77 48.48 14.17
C ASN A 572 59.43 47.51 13.16
N ASN A 573 60.15 48.03 12.16
CA ASN A 573 60.88 47.20 11.19
C ASN A 573 62.22 46.69 11.75
N ILE A 574 62.89 47.46 12.61
CA ILE A 574 64.10 47.03 13.32
C ILE A 574 63.77 45.89 14.29
N VAL A 575 62.65 45.97 15.02
CA VAL A 575 62.16 44.88 15.87
C VAL A 575 61.87 43.62 15.04
N LYS A 576 61.22 43.74 13.87
CA LYS A 576 60.99 42.60 12.96
C LYS A 576 62.27 42.00 12.37
N ILE A 577 63.32 42.80 12.14
CA ILE A 577 64.64 42.34 11.67
C ILE A 577 65.39 41.61 12.79
N LEU A 578 65.32 42.12 14.03
CA LEU A 578 65.87 41.46 15.22
C LEU A 578 65.14 40.15 15.55
N GLU A 579 63.81 40.08 15.34
CA GLU A 579 63.05 38.83 15.45
C GLU A 579 63.47 37.78 14.39
N ILE A 580 63.96 38.20 13.23
CA ILE A 580 64.49 37.30 12.19
C ILE A 580 65.89 36.79 12.56
N GLN A 581 66.66 37.54 13.36
CA GLN A 581 68.02 37.19 13.79
C GLN A 581 68.06 35.87 14.57
N ASP A 582 67.08 35.62 15.44
CA ASP A 582 66.95 34.38 16.21
C ASP A 582 66.64 33.14 15.34
N TYR A 583 66.28 33.35 14.06
CA TYR A 583 65.88 32.30 13.12
C TYR A 583 66.81 32.11 11.91
N LEU A 584 67.86 32.93 11.77
CA LEU A 584 68.84 32.81 10.68
C LEU A 584 70.03 31.95 11.14
N ASP A 585 70.45 31.00 10.29
CA ASP A 585 71.64 30.17 10.55
C ASP A 585 72.89 31.04 10.75
N LEU A 586 73.82 30.55 11.59
CA LEU A 586 75.09 31.19 11.97
C LEU A 586 75.90 31.72 10.77
N ASP A 587 75.84 31.07 9.62
CA ASP A 587 76.55 31.47 8.41
C ASP A 587 75.98 32.73 7.74
N VAL A 588 74.67 32.99 7.90
CA VAL A 588 74.01 34.20 7.37
C VAL A 588 74.25 35.39 8.32
N GLN A 589 74.26 35.13 9.63
CA GLN A 589 74.61 36.13 10.65
C GLN A 589 76.04 36.67 10.47
N ASN A 590 76.96 35.83 10.02
CA ASN A 590 78.35 36.21 9.73
C ASN A 590 78.56 36.82 8.33
N SER A 591 77.49 37.05 7.55
CA SER A 591 77.64 37.72 6.25
C SER A 591 78.00 39.20 6.44
N GLU A 592 78.94 39.67 5.62
CA GLU A 592 79.43 41.05 5.68
C GLU A 592 78.30 42.07 5.47
N VAL A 593 77.27 41.70 4.68
CA VAL A 593 76.05 42.50 4.48
C VAL A 593 75.25 42.65 5.77
N VAL A 594 75.01 41.55 6.50
CA VAL A 594 74.25 41.58 7.75
C VAL A 594 75.02 42.37 8.81
N ILE A 595 76.33 42.22 8.87
CA ILE A 595 77.22 42.98 9.77
C ILE A 595 77.20 44.48 9.43
N GLN A 596 77.30 44.86 8.15
CA GLN A 596 77.24 46.25 7.70
C GLN A 596 75.87 46.87 7.99
N LEU A 597 74.79 46.11 7.78
CA LEU A 597 73.42 46.54 8.05
C LEU A 597 73.20 46.74 9.56
N PHE A 598 73.73 45.86 10.41
CA PHE A 598 73.69 46.01 11.86
C PHE A 598 74.54 47.18 12.36
N GLN A 599 75.77 47.35 11.86
CA GLN A 599 76.63 48.49 12.22
C GLN A 599 75.97 49.82 11.84
N PHE A 600 75.35 49.91 10.67
CA PHE A 600 74.61 51.09 10.26
C PHE A 600 73.36 51.33 11.13
N LEU A 601 72.60 50.29 11.49
CA LEU A 601 71.47 50.40 12.43
C LEU A 601 71.92 50.89 13.81
N GLN A 602 73.08 50.43 14.27
CA GLN A 602 73.68 50.86 15.53
C GLN A 602 74.11 52.33 15.46
N ASN A 603 74.68 52.76 14.33
CA ASN A 603 75.00 54.17 14.07
C ASN A 603 73.74 55.04 13.99
N MET A 604 72.67 54.58 13.34
CA MET A 604 71.38 55.28 13.28
C MET A 604 70.71 55.35 14.65
N SER A 605 70.79 54.29 15.47
CA SER A 605 70.34 54.32 16.86
C SER A 605 71.11 55.33 17.70
N ASN A 606 72.41 55.50 17.44
CA ASN A 606 73.23 56.51 18.12
C ASN A 606 72.87 57.93 17.65
N ILE A 607 72.60 58.12 16.35
CA ILE A 607 72.08 59.40 15.81
C ILE A 607 70.70 59.72 16.41
N LEU A 608 69.82 58.73 16.58
CA LEU A 608 68.53 58.86 17.26
C LEU A 608 68.68 59.33 18.71
N LYS A 609 69.63 58.74 19.46
CA LYS A 609 69.96 59.19 20.82
C LYS A 609 70.45 60.63 20.81
N PHE A 610 71.33 60.97 19.87
CA PHE A 610 71.88 62.32 19.71
C PHE A 610 70.79 63.36 19.34
N CYS A 611 69.84 63.02 18.47
CA CYS A 611 68.71 63.88 18.12
C CYS A 611 67.72 64.07 19.28
N ASN A 612 67.50 63.03 20.09
CA ASN A 612 66.68 63.13 21.31
C ASN A 612 67.37 63.96 22.40
N GLU A 613 68.71 63.90 22.51
CA GLU A 613 69.51 64.76 23.38
C GLU A 613 69.49 66.23 22.92
N LEU A 614 69.51 66.49 21.61
CA LEU A 614 69.33 67.84 21.04
C LEU A 614 67.94 68.43 21.32
N LYS A 615 66.88 67.60 21.34
CA LYS A 615 65.52 68.00 21.73
C LYS A 615 65.41 68.46 23.19
N LEU A 616 66.19 67.86 24.08
CA LEU A 616 66.29 68.26 25.48
C LEU A 616 67.00 69.62 25.63
N LEU A 617 67.95 69.93 24.74
CA LEU A 617 68.68 71.21 24.72
C LEU A 617 67.84 72.37 24.16
N THR A 618 67.06 72.15 23.10
CA THR A 618 66.17 73.19 22.52
C THR A 618 65.02 73.59 23.45
N SER A 619 64.50 72.67 24.26
CA SER A 619 63.48 72.96 25.30
C SER A 619 64.02 73.87 26.43
N ILE A 620 65.32 73.89 26.68
CA ILE A 620 65.97 74.73 27.70
C ILE A 620 66.24 76.15 27.17
N GLU A 621 66.52 76.31 25.87
CA GLU A 621 66.70 77.62 25.23
C GLU A 621 65.40 78.44 25.15
N ASP A 622 64.25 77.80 24.91
CA ASP A 622 62.94 78.48 24.86
C ASP A 622 62.50 79.04 26.23
N LYS A 623 62.86 78.38 27.34
CA LYS A 623 62.62 78.91 28.70
C LYS A 623 63.56 80.08 29.06
N LYS A 624 64.76 80.11 28.48
CA LYS A 624 65.75 81.18 28.65
C LYS A 624 65.33 82.48 27.92
N SER A 625 64.64 82.34 26.78
CA SER A 625 64.04 83.43 26.01
C SER A 625 62.89 84.15 26.75
N GLN A 626 62.03 83.41 27.47
CA GLN A 626 60.92 83.99 28.23
C GLN A 626 61.36 84.79 29.48
N ILE A 627 62.45 84.39 30.14
CA ILE A 627 63.01 85.10 31.30
C ILE A 627 63.71 86.40 30.86
N ASN A 628 64.44 86.38 29.74
CA ASN A 628 65.09 87.57 29.19
C ASN A 628 64.09 88.66 28.72
N ASN A 629 62.90 88.27 28.28
CA ASN A 629 61.82 89.23 27.95
C ASN A 629 61.18 89.88 29.19
N GLN A 630 61.16 89.21 30.35
CA GLN A 630 60.68 89.82 31.60
C GLN A 630 61.70 90.80 32.19
N ILE A 631 63.01 90.53 32.05
CA ILE A 631 64.09 91.41 32.51
C ILE A 631 64.16 92.72 31.69
N ASN A 632 63.94 92.66 30.37
CA ASN A 632 63.97 93.83 29.49
C ASN A 632 62.82 94.85 29.74
N ILE A 633 61.70 94.43 30.33
CA ILE A 633 60.60 95.34 30.71
C ILE A 633 60.96 96.15 31.96
N ILE A 634 61.77 95.58 32.87
CA ILE A 634 62.13 96.22 34.14
C ILE A 634 63.26 97.24 33.94
N LEU A 635 64.22 96.97 33.05
CA LEU A 635 65.38 97.84 32.81
C LEU A 635 65.10 99.14 32.04
N ASN A 636 63.97 99.27 31.33
CA ASN A 636 63.64 100.48 30.57
C ASN A 636 63.12 101.66 31.42
N ASN A 637 62.80 101.46 32.71
CA ASN A 637 62.16 102.50 33.52
C ASN A 637 63.09 103.39 34.35
N GLN A 638 64.42 103.19 34.37
CA GLN A 638 65.30 103.98 35.28
C GLN A 638 66.63 104.52 34.70
N GLN A 639 66.76 104.68 33.38
CA GLN A 639 67.85 105.50 32.81
C GLN A 639 67.38 106.91 32.42
N GLN A 640 67.23 107.80 33.41
CA GLN A 640 67.55 109.22 33.27
C GLN A 640 68.60 109.61 34.32
N LYS A 641 69.85 109.58 33.87
CA LYS A 641 71.05 110.30 34.34
C LYS A 641 71.63 110.03 35.75
N LEU A 642 72.91 109.65 35.67
CA LEU A 642 74.08 110.18 36.40
C LEU A 642 74.53 109.49 37.71
N PHE A 643 75.71 108.86 37.57
CA PHE A 643 76.92 108.97 38.40
C PHE A 643 76.98 108.25 39.77
N PRO A 644 78.22 107.91 40.21
CA PRO A 644 78.57 106.66 40.87
C PRO A 644 79.07 106.88 42.29
N ASP A 645 79.07 105.81 43.08
CA ASP A 645 79.97 105.70 44.24
C ASP A 645 80.14 104.26 44.68
N LEU A 646 81.26 104.06 45.34
CA LEU A 646 81.68 102.88 46.08
C LEU A 646 80.58 102.40 47.05
N VAL A 647 80.53 101.09 47.31
CA VAL A 647 80.94 100.49 48.59
C VAL A 647 80.72 98.97 48.55
N ILE A 648 81.79 98.28 48.89
CA ILE A 648 81.93 96.88 49.27
C ILE A 648 80.94 96.52 50.40
N ILE A 649 80.12 95.47 50.22
CA ILE A 649 80.01 94.33 51.15
C ILE A 649 79.77 93.05 50.36
N HIS A 650 80.69 92.11 50.53
CA HIS A 650 80.60 90.68 50.27
C HIS A 650 80.48 89.99 51.65
N LEU A 651 79.91 88.76 51.70
CA LEU A 651 79.91 87.71 52.76
C LEU A 651 78.49 87.37 53.30
N LEU A 652 77.80 86.29 52.92
CA LEU A 652 78.19 84.98 52.36
C LEU A 652 77.22 84.59 51.21
N ILE A 653 77.39 85.26 50.09
CA ILE A 653 76.37 85.62 49.09
C ILE A 653 77.24 86.25 47.95
N ASP A 654 77.00 86.15 46.64
CA ASP A 654 75.82 86.07 45.76
C ASP A 654 76.19 85.33 44.45
#